data_AF-A0A0M6WEV7-F1
#
_entry.id   AF-A0A0M6WEV7-F1
#
_cell.length_a   1.000
_cell.length_b   1.000
_cell.length_c   1.000
_cell.angle_alpha   90.00
_cell.angle_beta   90.00
_cell.angle_gamma   90.00
#
_symmetry.space_group_name_H-M   'P 1'
#
loop_
_entity.id
_entity.type
_entity.pdbx_description
1 polymer ?
#
loop_
_entity_poly.entity_id
_entity_poly.type
_entity_poly.pdbx_seq_one_letter_code
_entity_poly.pdbx_strand_id
1 'polypeptide(L)'
;MEITLANFQLKAIFDLMEAMEGLHNEIVLKSCTGSGKTIILTHFIDEYIKSNSRTVFIWLTPGKGGLEEQSKNKMDKYIHGSHTKLLHDIMASGFEENDVCFINWEKLTKKGNTALRDSERTNFVEYIKNALDAGLSFKVIVDESHQNDTIKADDIIELFHPDKIIRCSATPKGYKNATVIDIPEEDVISEGLIKKLLVINENFEQNISVDDQISYLIQKAIAKQQEIHAEFLRRNVNVNPLIVVQIPNKSDALLDRIEEYFESQGITYENSQLAVWLSDKKQNLEGISDPDATPIAVIIKQAVATGWDCPRAHILVKLRDNMSETFEIQTIGRIRRMPEAKHYDCDLLDCCYLFTLDEKFTESVKLSLGKDALEAYRVFLKPEHRSFTLISEYKTNVPFPRDAKLALKVISKFFEKKYHATSDMDKNKTLLEVHGYSFAEDIIDYTKSGEVSILSKENISGLNDVAIHEPLNTHKHGKAYHHCVAEIGFKINLDYSSINAIIRKLFLQGLHCDCKILKIDTRALYAFVINNKHRLIEDVRSAMSDEALQLSLDIPKVTEKPIGFPQETLFTYDITGKSQSEMTKNVYKRYLASAERRSLPEKLFERHCQNSSKVSWFYKNGDKGIEYFSIVYVDNFGKQKSFYPDYVVGATDGSVWIIETKGGFTKSGDSEDIDKYTAKKFGVLKKYVDRYNLKGGIVRQDKQSGELCICSDQYSDDIGSDCWSLLSDVL
;
A
#
# COMPACT_ATOMS: atom_id res chain seq x y z
N MET A 1 -25.51 -28.18 -14.36
CA MET A 1 -26.42 -27.23 -13.70
C MET A 1 -26.19 -25.92 -14.45
N GLU A 2 -27.15 -25.50 -15.27
CA GLU A 2 -27.03 -24.26 -16.04
C GLU A 2 -26.95 -23.07 -15.07
N ILE A 3 -25.96 -22.20 -15.26
CA ILE A 3 -25.81 -20.99 -14.46
C ILE A 3 -26.58 -19.86 -15.16
N THR A 4 -27.50 -19.22 -14.44
CA THR A 4 -28.15 -18.00 -14.94
C THR A 4 -27.23 -16.81 -14.68
N LEU A 5 -26.80 -16.14 -15.75
CA LEU A 5 -25.96 -14.95 -15.64
C LEU A 5 -26.79 -13.74 -15.19
N ALA A 6 -26.21 -12.90 -14.34
CA ALA A 6 -26.80 -11.64 -13.92
C ALA A 6 -26.80 -10.61 -15.06
N ASN A 7 -27.66 -9.58 -14.99
CA ASN A 7 -27.78 -8.62 -16.10
C ASN A 7 -26.49 -7.86 -16.37
N PHE A 8 -25.76 -7.45 -15.32
CA PHE A 8 -24.46 -6.79 -15.49
C PHE A 8 -23.41 -7.74 -16.10
N GLN A 9 -23.52 -9.06 -15.88
CA GLN A 9 -22.61 -10.04 -16.46
C GLN A 9 -22.88 -10.19 -17.95
N LEU A 10 -24.16 -10.26 -18.35
CA LEU A 10 -24.57 -10.28 -19.76
C LEU A 10 -24.13 -8.99 -20.48
N LYS A 11 -24.34 -7.84 -19.84
CA LYS A 11 -23.87 -6.55 -20.35
C LYS A 11 -22.34 -6.53 -20.49
N ALA A 12 -21.59 -7.00 -19.50
CA ALA A 12 -20.14 -7.06 -19.56
C ALA A 12 -19.65 -7.99 -20.69
N ILE A 13 -20.32 -9.12 -20.94
CA ILE A 13 -20.02 -10.01 -22.08
C ILE A 13 -20.27 -9.28 -23.40
N PHE A 14 -21.38 -8.57 -23.53
CA PHE A 14 -21.68 -7.76 -24.71
C PHE A 14 -20.63 -6.67 -24.93
N ASP A 15 -20.29 -5.91 -23.89
CA ASP A 15 -19.28 -4.86 -23.94
C ASP A 15 -17.89 -5.43 -24.30
N LEU A 16 -17.57 -6.64 -23.83
CA LEU A 16 -16.35 -7.37 -24.21
C LEU A 16 -16.36 -7.74 -25.70
N MET A 17 -17.47 -8.24 -26.22
CA MET A 17 -17.62 -8.56 -27.66
C MET A 17 -17.43 -7.31 -28.52
N GLU A 18 -18.06 -6.19 -28.19
CA GLU A 18 -17.86 -4.92 -28.89
C GLU A 18 -16.39 -4.44 -28.80
N ALA A 19 -15.76 -4.58 -27.64
CA ALA A 19 -14.36 -4.20 -27.44
C ALA A 19 -13.39 -5.04 -28.27
N MET A 20 -13.72 -6.31 -28.54
CA MET A 20 -12.94 -7.17 -29.43
C MET A 20 -12.97 -6.70 -30.89
N GLU A 21 -14.07 -6.09 -31.34
CA GLU A 21 -14.18 -5.51 -32.69
C GLU A 21 -13.54 -4.11 -32.80
N GLY A 22 -13.34 -3.43 -31.66
CA GLY A 22 -12.78 -2.09 -31.59
C GLY A 22 -11.31 -1.98 -32.04
N LEU A 23 -10.83 -0.73 -32.20
CA LEU A 23 -9.47 -0.42 -32.64
C LEU A 23 -8.39 -0.63 -31.56
N HIS A 24 -8.80 -0.75 -30.30
CA HIS A 24 -7.89 -0.86 -29.16
C HIS A 24 -7.48 -2.31 -28.92
N ASN A 25 -6.17 -2.57 -28.80
CA ASN A 25 -5.65 -3.90 -28.51
C ASN A 25 -5.80 -4.27 -27.02
N GLU A 26 -5.83 -3.28 -26.14
CA GLU A 26 -5.94 -3.47 -24.69
C GLU A 26 -7.38 -3.22 -24.23
N ILE A 27 -7.92 -4.14 -23.44
CA ILE A 27 -9.27 -4.09 -22.87
C ILE A 27 -9.13 -4.29 -21.36
N VAL A 28 -9.71 -3.40 -20.57
CA VAL A 28 -9.66 -3.46 -19.10
C VAL A 28 -11.04 -3.82 -18.58
N LEU A 29 -11.17 -5.01 -17.98
CA LEU A 29 -12.37 -5.41 -17.26
C LEU A 29 -12.21 -5.07 -15.77
N LYS A 30 -12.78 -3.93 -15.38
CA LYS A 30 -12.77 -3.45 -14.00
C LYS A 30 -14.00 -3.99 -13.28
N SER A 31 -13.76 -4.78 -12.23
CA SER A 31 -14.86 -5.37 -11.46
C SER A 31 -14.42 -5.82 -10.07
N CYS A 32 -15.25 -5.57 -9.05
CA CYS A 32 -14.98 -5.93 -7.66
C CYS A 32 -14.78 -7.45 -7.46
N THR A 33 -14.13 -7.85 -6.36
CA THR A 33 -13.99 -9.28 -6.04
C THR A 33 -15.35 -9.85 -5.63
N GLY A 34 -15.72 -10.99 -6.22
CA GLY A 34 -17.02 -11.63 -5.98
C GLY A 34 -18.06 -11.41 -7.08
N SER A 35 -17.82 -10.51 -8.05
CA SER A 35 -18.72 -10.26 -9.19
C SER A 35 -18.83 -11.39 -10.22
N GLY A 36 -18.03 -12.46 -10.07
CA GLY A 36 -17.98 -13.54 -11.04
C GLY A 36 -17.12 -13.25 -12.27
N LYS A 37 -16.05 -12.46 -12.15
CA LYS A 37 -15.06 -12.20 -13.23
C LYS A 37 -14.72 -13.42 -14.09
N THR A 38 -14.40 -14.56 -13.45
CA THR A 38 -14.08 -15.80 -14.16
C THR A 38 -15.26 -16.29 -15.01
N ILE A 39 -16.48 -16.23 -14.46
CA ILE A 39 -17.71 -16.65 -15.16
C ILE A 39 -17.98 -15.74 -16.36
N ILE A 40 -17.84 -14.42 -16.21
CA ILE A 40 -18.00 -13.44 -17.30
C ILE A 40 -17.04 -13.79 -18.44
N LEU A 41 -15.76 -13.95 -18.12
CA LEU A 41 -14.73 -14.23 -19.12
C LEU A 41 -14.90 -15.60 -19.78
N THR A 42 -15.26 -16.67 -19.05
CA THR A 42 -15.44 -17.99 -19.66
C THR A 42 -16.63 -18.02 -20.62
N HIS A 43 -17.74 -17.35 -20.30
CA HIS A 43 -18.89 -17.25 -21.21
C HIS A 43 -18.59 -16.36 -22.41
N PHE A 44 -17.86 -15.26 -22.19
CA PHE A 44 -17.37 -14.42 -23.28
C PHE A 44 -16.49 -15.21 -24.26
N ILE A 45 -15.53 -16.00 -23.75
CA ILE A 45 -14.65 -16.82 -24.59
C ILE A 45 -15.47 -17.82 -25.42
N ASP A 46 -16.41 -18.52 -24.78
CA ASP A 46 -17.27 -19.51 -25.44
C ASP A 46 -18.09 -18.89 -26.59
N GLU A 47 -18.72 -17.74 -26.34
CA GLU A 47 -19.46 -17.01 -27.38
C GLU A 47 -18.56 -16.46 -28.49
N TYR A 48 -17.38 -15.93 -28.13
CA TYR A 48 -16.45 -15.38 -29.09
C TYR A 48 -15.93 -16.44 -30.06
N ILE A 49 -15.53 -17.62 -29.54
CA ILE A 49 -14.95 -18.71 -30.34
C ILE A 49 -15.97 -19.26 -31.35
N LYS A 50 -17.26 -19.35 -30.98
CA LYS A 50 -18.33 -19.80 -31.90
C LYS A 50 -18.42 -18.97 -33.18
N SER A 51 -18.04 -17.69 -33.11
CA SER A 51 -18.11 -16.74 -34.22
C SER A 51 -16.76 -16.45 -34.88
N ASN A 52 -15.65 -16.93 -34.30
CA ASN A 52 -14.29 -16.58 -34.71
C ASN A 52 -13.39 -17.83 -34.82
N SER A 53 -13.29 -18.38 -36.03
CA SER A 53 -12.39 -19.50 -36.34
C SER A 53 -10.91 -19.14 -36.13
N ARG A 54 -10.07 -20.16 -35.93
CA ARG A 54 -8.61 -20.07 -35.74
C ARG A 54 -8.18 -19.24 -34.54
N THR A 55 -9.03 -19.14 -33.53
CA THR A 55 -8.74 -18.39 -32.30
C THR A 55 -8.21 -19.31 -31.21
N VAL A 56 -7.22 -18.84 -30.46
CA VAL A 56 -6.73 -19.47 -29.24
C VAL A 56 -6.72 -18.45 -28.11
N PHE A 57 -7.30 -18.79 -26.96
CA PHE A 57 -7.25 -17.93 -25.77
C PHE A 57 -6.15 -18.39 -24.81
N ILE A 58 -5.32 -17.44 -24.38
CA ILE A 58 -4.26 -17.64 -23.39
C ILE A 58 -4.67 -16.93 -22.10
N TRP A 59 -5.02 -17.70 -21.07
CA TRP A 59 -5.37 -17.20 -19.76
C TRP A 59 -4.17 -17.25 -18.81
N LEU A 60 -3.60 -16.09 -18.49
CA LEU A 60 -2.46 -15.95 -17.61
C LEU A 60 -2.91 -15.64 -16.17
N THR A 61 -2.45 -16.45 -15.22
CA THR A 61 -2.67 -16.25 -13.77
C THR A 61 -1.34 -16.18 -13.01
N PRO A 62 -1.28 -15.48 -11.86
CA PRO A 62 -0.14 -15.58 -10.96
C PRO A 62 -0.03 -16.98 -10.35
N GLY A 63 1.18 -17.35 -9.91
CA GLY A 63 1.48 -18.72 -9.52
C GLY A 63 1.09 -19.14 -8.11
N LYS A 64 0.61 -18.22 -7.28
CA LYS A 64 0.15 -18.51 -5.92
C LYS A 64 -1.26 -19.07 -5.92
N GLY A 65 -1.51 -20.13 -5.15
CA GLY A 65 -2.86 -20.63 -4.87
C GLY A 65 -3.50 -21.52 -5.93
N GLY A 66 -2.78 -21.92 -6.98
CA GLY A 66 -3.30 -22.82 -8.04
C GLY A 66 -4.43 -22.19 -8.86
N LEU A 67 -4.38 -20.88 -9.09
CA LEU A 67 -5.44 -20.12 -9.75
C LEU A 67 -5.68 -20.58 -11.20
N GLU A 68 -4.66 -21.11 -11.87
CA GLU A 68 -4.79 -21.65 -13.22
C GLU A 68 -5.74 -22.86 -13.27
N GLU A 69 -5.61 -23.77 -12.30
CA GLU A 69 -6.45 -24.97 -12.19
C GLU A 69 -7.87 -24.60 -11.74
N GLN A 70 -8.01 -23.65 -10.81
CA GLN A 70 -9.32 -23.18 -10.36
C GLN A 70 -10.12 -22.54 -11.50
N SER A 71 -9.49 -21.72 -12.33
CA SER A 71 -10.14 -21.04 -13.45
C SER A 71 -10.53 -22.05 -14.54
N LYS A 72 -9.64 -22.99 -14.87
CA LYS A 72 -9.93 -24.11 -15.76
C LYS A 72 -11.12 -24.94 -15.30
N ASN A 73 -11.11 -25.38 -14.04
CA ASN A 73 -12.18 -26.22 -13.47
C ASN A 73 -13.53 -25.49 -13.49
N LYS A 74 -13.56 -24.16 -13.35
CA LYS A 74 -14.79 -23.37 -13.51
C LYS A 74 -15.25 -23.40 -14.97
N MET A 75 -14.36 -23.20 -15.94
CA MET A 75 -14.72 -23.29 -17.35
C MET A 75 -15.29 -24.67 -17.71
N ASP A 76 -14.58 -25.74 -17.38
CA ASP A 76 -15.02 -27.12 -17.68
C ASP A 76 -16.36 -27.48 -17.04
N LYS A 77 -16.67 -26.87 -15.89
CA LYS A 77 -17.93 -27.08 -15.16
C LYS A 77 -19.11 -26.39 -15.81
N TYR A 78 -18.93 -25.16 -16.31
CA TYR A 78 -20.03 -24.31 -16.79
C TYR A 78 -20.15 -24.27 -18.32
N ILE A 79 -19.07 -24.50 -19.05
CA ILE A 79 -19.03 -24.49 -20.51
C ILE A 79 -18.82 -25.92 -21.01
N HIS A 80 -19.88 -26.54 -21.51
CA HIS A 80 -19.81 -27.92 -21.99
C HIS A 80 -19.10 -28.01 -23.34
N GLY A 81 -18.12 -28.91 -23.45
CA GLY A 81 -17.33 -29.08 -24.67
C GLY A 81 -16.21 -28.07 -24.85
N SER A 82 -15.84 -27.31 -23.81
CA SER A 82 -14.68 -26.42 -23.86
C SER A 82 -13.37 -27.20 -24.05
N HIS A 83 -12.54 -26.75 -24.98
CA HIS A 83 -11.20 -27.30 -25.23
C HIS A 83 -10.19 -26.63 -24.31
N THR A 84 -10.12 -27.05 -23.04
CA THR A 84 -9.22 -26.44 -22.06
C THR A 84 -7.87 -27.18 -21.97
N LYS A 85 -6.78 -26.42 -21.93
CA LYS A 85 -5.40 -26.96 -21.80
C LYS A 85 -4.67 -26.30 -20.63
N LEU A 86 -3.87 -27.08 -19.90
CA LEU A 86 -2.85 -26.58 -18.98
C LEU A 86 -1.48 -26.56 -19.68
N LEU A 87 -0.48 -25.94 -19.02
CA LEU A 87 0.87 -25.85 -19.58
C LEU A 87 1.43 -27.22 -20.04
N HIS A 88 1.19 -28.30 -19.30
CA HIS A 88 1.69 -29.62 -19.67
C HIS A 88 1.00 -30.21 -20.92
N ASP A 89 -0.27 -29.91 -21.15
CA ASP A 89 -1.02 -30.33 -22.34
C ASP A 89 -0.47 -29.63 -23.60
N ILE A 90 -0.14 -28.34 -23.47
CA ILE A 90 0.49 -27.54 -24.52
C ILE A 90 1.87 -28.10 -24.87
N MET A 91 2.65 -28.50 -23.86
CA MET A 91 3.98 -29.09 -24.09
C MET A 91 3.90 -30.44 -24.82
N ALA A 92 2.79 -31.18 -24.66
CA ALA A 92 2.59 -32.48 -25.29
C ALA A 92 2.04 -32.40 -26.71
N SER A 93 1.17 -31.42 -27.00
CA SER A 93 0.37 -31.39 -28.23
C SER A 93 0.41 -30.06 -29.01
N GLY A 94 1.03 -29.01 -28.46
CA GLY A 94 1.00 -27.67 -29.04
C GLY A 94 -0.37 -26.99 -28.90
N PHE A 95 -0.63 -26.01 -29.78
CA PHE A 95 -1.88 -25.25 -29.82
C PHE A 95 -2.74 -25.67 -31.02
N GLU A 96 -4.03 -25.76 -30.80
CA GLU A 96 -5.06 -26.09 -31.78
C GLU A 96 -6.16 -25.02 -31.78
N GLU A 97 -6.94 -24.95 -32.86
CA GLU A 97 -8.08 -24.04 -32.95
C GLU A 97 -9.08 -24.29 -31.82
N ASN A 98 -9.60 -23.20 -31.24
CA ASN A 98 -10.56 -23.16 -30.13
C ASN A 98 -10.00 -23.54 -28.76
N ASP A 99 -8.68 -23.73 -28.64
CA ASP A 99 -8.03 -23.97 -27.36
C ASP A 99 -8.18 -22.78 -26.39
N VAL A 100 -8.42 -23.10 -25.12
CA VAL A 100 -8.36 -22.17 -24.00
C VAL A 100 -7.31 -22.65 -23.01
N CYS A 101 -6.16 -21.99 -23.04
CA CYS A 101 -4.96 -22.39 -22.33
C CYS A 101 -4.81 -21.63 -21.00
N PHE A 102 -4.89 -22.33 -19.88
CA PHE A 102 -4.68 -21.76 -18.54
C PHE A 102 -3.22 -21.94 -18.11
N ILE A 103 -2.48 -20.83 -18.01
CA ILE A 103 -1.04 -20.83 -17.79
C ILE A 103 -0.68 -19.98 -16.58
N ASN A 104 0.08 -20.58 -15.67
CA ASN A 104 0.77 -19.89 -14.60
C ASN A 104 2.10 -19.32 -15.13
N TRP A 105 2.16 -18.00 -15.26
CA TRP A 105 3.31 -17.32 -15.88
C TRP A 105 4.59 -17.41 -15.03
N GLU A 106 4.50 -17.66 -13.71
CA GLU A 106 5.69 -17.82 -12.87
C GLU A 106 6.47 -19.09 -13.22
N LYS A 107 5.78 -20.15 -13.69
CA LYS A 107 6.41 -21.39 -14.19
C LYS A 107 7.25 -21.13 -15.46
N LEU A 108 6.93 -20.07 -16.20
CA LEU A 108 7.63 -19.66 -17.41
C LEU A 108 8.80 -18.68 -17.13
N THR A 109 8.84 -18.01 -15.98
CA THR A 109 9.79 -16.90 -15.69
C THR A 109 10.79 -17.15 -14.56
N LYS A 110 10.53 -18.09 -13.65
CA LYS A 110 11.45 -18.41 -12.54
C LYS A 110 12.60 -19.29 -13.00
N LYS A 111 13.74 -19.24 -12.29
CA LYS A 111 14.80 -20.25 -12.36
C LYS A 111 14.74 -21.05 -11.04
N GLY A 112 14.50 -22.35 -11.12
CA GLY A 112 14.34 -23.24 -9.95
C GLY A 112 13.67 -24.57 -10.32
N ASN A 113 13.45 -25.45 -9.34
CA ASN A 113 12.96 -26.83 -9.58
C ASN A 113 11.53 -26.94 -10.18
N THR A 114 10.74 -25.87 -10.14
CA THR A 114 9.37 -25.80 -10.69
C THR A 114 9.28 -24.99 -11.99
N ALA A 115 10.43 -24.57 -12.55
CA ALA A 115 10.52 -23.86 -13.81
C ALA A 115 10.71 -24.82 -14.99
N LEU A 116 10.29 -24.40 -16.18
CA LEU A 116 10.63 -25.12 -17.42
C LEU A 116 12.15 -25.20 -17.58
N ARG A 117 12.65 -26.35 -18.02
CA ARG A 117 14.03 -26.53 -18.44
C ARG A 117 14.29 -25.72 -19.72
N ASP A 118 15.55 -25.38 -20.00
CA ASP A 118 15.89 -24.58 -21.20
C ASP A 118 15.41 -25.22 -22.52
N SER A 119 15.44 -26.56 -22.61
CA SER A 119 14.87 -27.31 -23.74
C SER A 119 13.36 -27.19 -23.84
N GLU A 120 12.65 -27.27 -22.71
CA GLU A 120 11.18 -27.15 -22.65
C GLU A 120 10.74 -25.72 -22.99
N ARG A 121 11.49 -24.72 -22.54
CA ARG A 121 11.24 -23.32 -22.89
C ARG A 121 11.45 -23.05 -24.38
N THR A 122 12.47 -23.65 -24.97
CA THR A 122 12.71 -23.57 -26.42
C THR A 122 11.55 -24.19 -27.19
N ASN A 123 11.12 -25.39 -26.80
CA ASN A 123 9.97 -26.07 -27.39
C ASN A 123 8.67 -25.25 -27.24
N PHE A 124 8.44 -24.60 -26.10
CA PHE A 124 7.27 -23.75 -25.89
C PHE A 124 7.22 -22.57 -26.87
N VAL A 125 8.34 -21.89 -27.09
CA VAL A 125 8.45 -20.81 -28.07
C VAL A 125 8.26 -21.35 -29.50
N GLU A 126 8.77 -22.54 -29.79
CA GLU A 126 8.58 -23.20 -31.08
C GLU A 126 7.11 -23.55 -31.34
N TYR A 127 6.37 -24.04 -30.33
CA TYR A 127 4.93 -24.29 -30.45
C TYR A 127 4.13 -23.02 -30.75
N ILE A 128 4.47 -21.90 -30.10
CA ILE A 128 3.83 -20.61 -30.40
C ILE A 128 4.09 -20.21 -31.85
N LYS A 129 5.35 -20.33 -32.30
CA LYS A 129 5.72 -20.01 -33.68
C LYS A 129 4.99 -20.89 -34.70
N ASN A 130 4.95 -22.21 -34.47
CA ASN A 130 4.25 -23.14 -35.36
C ASN A 130 2.75 -22.83 -35.44
N ALA A 131 2.13 -22.42 -34.32
CA ALA A 131 0.73 -22.00 -34.27
C ALA A 131 0.48 -20.71 -35.07
N LEU A 132 1.36 -19.71 -34.94
CA LEU A 132 1.31 -18.48 -35.73
C LEU A 132 1.50 -18.76 -37.23
N ASP A 133 2.46 -19.62 -37.57
CA ASP A 133 2.74 -20.04 -38.96
C ASP A 133 1.56 -20.83 -39.56
N ALA A 134 0.80 -21.57 -38.74
CA ALA A 134 -0.45 -22.22 -39.11
C ALA A 134 -1.65 -21.26 -39.24
N GLY A 135 -1.47 -19.97 -38.91
CA GLY A 135 -2.48 -18.93 -39.01
C GLY A 135 -3.45 -18.87 -37.84
N LEU A 136 -3.06 -19.39 -36.67
CA LEU A 136 -3.82 -19.21 -35.42
C LEU A 136 -3.62 -17.79 -34.87
N SER A 137 -4.67 -17.22 -34.29
CA SER A 137 -4.68 -15.90 -33.66
C SER A 137 -4.83 -16.03 -32.14
N PHE A 138 -3.87 -15.47 -31.39
CA PHE A 138 -3.87 -15.53 -29.94
C PHE A 138 -4.56 -14.31 -29.32
N LYS A 139 -5.51 -14.56 -28.41
CA LYS A 139 -6.06 -13.54 -27.50
C LYS A 139 -5.54 -13.82 -26.09
N VAL A 140 -5.08 -12.80 -25.38
CA VAL A 140 -4.52 -12.98 -24.04
C VAL A 140 -5.45 -12.40 -22.98
N ILE A 141 -5.74 -13.17 -21.94
CA ILE A 141 -6.43 -12.73 -20.73
C ILE A 141 -5.42 -12.71 -19.59
N VAL A 142 -5.32 -11.58 -18.89
CA VAL A 142 -4.46 -11.40 -17.71
C VAL A 142 -5.35 -11.20 -16.50
N ASP A 143 -5.49 -12.25 -15.68
CA ASP A 143 -6.28 -12.21 -14.44
C ASP A 143 -5.43 -11.73 -13.26
N GLU A 144 -6.02 -10.97 -12.34
CA GLU A 144 -5.31 -10.27 -11.25
C GLU A 144 -4.17 -9.36 -11.76
N SER A 145 -4.44 -8.57 -12.81
CA SER A 145 -3.42 -7.80 -13.55
C SER A 145 -2.53 -6.90 -12.68
N HIS A 146 -3.04 -6.37 -11.56
CA HIS A 146 -2.24 -5.57 -10.63
C HIS A 146 -1.09 -6.34 -9.97
N GLN A 147 -1.15 -7.67 -9.86
CA GLN A 147 -0.06 -8.53 -9.39
C GLN A 147 0.88 -8.97 -10.53
N ASN A 148 0.40 -8.92 -11.77
CA ASN A 148 1.09 -9.49 -12.93
C ASN A 148 1.97 -8.49 -13.69
N ASP A 149 1.97 -7.20 -13.36
CA ASP A 149 2.82 -6.20 -14.04
C ASP A 149 4.27 -6.23 -13.54
N THR A 150 4.95 -7.35 -13.76
CA THR A 150 6.41 -7.43 -13.67
C THR A 150 6.99 -7.45 -15.07
N ILE A 151 8.22 -6.96 -15.26
CA ILE A 151 8.93 -6.95 -16.56
C ILE A 151 8.85 -8.32 -17.26
N LYS A 152 8.86 -9.41 -16.48
CA LYS A 152 8.89 -10.77 -17.02
C LYS A 152 7.53 -11.28 -17.54
N ALA A 153 6.42 -10.67 -17.12
CA ALA A 153 5.10 -11.06 -17.59
C ALA A 153 4.77 -10.43 -18.95
N ASP A 154 5.14 -9.16 -19.14
CA ASP A 154 5.02 -8.48 -20.44
C ASP A 154 5.84 -9.22 -21.52
N ASP A 155 7.08 -9.65 -21.20
CA ASP A 155 7.92 -10.45 -22.10
C ASP A 155 7.23 -11.75 -22.58
N ILE A 156 6.37 -12.36 -21.76
CA ILE A 156 5.64 -13.58 -22.13
C ILE A 156 4.45 -13.26 -23.02
N ILE A 157 3.72 -12.20 -22.68
CA ILE A 157 2.55 -11.77 -23.47
C ILE A 157 2.99 -11.46 -24.91
N GLU A 158 4.13 -10.79 -25.08
CA GLU A 158 4.68 -10.47 -26.39
C GLU A 158 4.99 -11.71 -27.25
N LEU A 159 5.38 -12.85 -26.65
CA LEU A 159 5.69 -14.07 -27.43
C LEU A 159 4.51 -14.55 -28.28
N PHE A 160 3.28 -14.37 -27.78
CA PHE A 160 2.08 -14.81 -28.46
C PHE A 160 1.65 -13.90 -29.62
N HIS A 161 2.30 -12.74 -29.80
CA HIS A 161 1.87 -11.68 -30.73
C HIS A 161 0.34 -11.46 -30.69
N PRO A 162 -0.26 -11.20 -29.51
CA PRO A 162 -1.70 -11.11 -29.40
C PRO A 162 -2.22 -9.85 -30.07
N ASP A 163 -3.34 -9.96 -30.79
CA ASP A 163 -4.04 -8.80 -31.34
C ASP A 163 -5.02 -8.19 -30.32
N LYS A 164 -5.45 -8.97 -29.30
CA LYS A 164 -6.24 -8.48 -28.17
C LYS A 164 -5.72 -8.99 -26.83
N ILE A 165 -5.68 -8.09 -25.85
CA ILE A 165 -5.29 -8.34 -24.46
C ILE A 165 -6.42 -7.85 -23.54
N ILE A 166 -6.99 -8.75 -22.74
CA ILE A 166 -8.02 -8.44 -21.75
C ILE A 166 -7.40 -8.51 -20.36
N ARG A 167 -7.41 -7.41 -19.62
CA ARG A 167 -6.82 -7.29 -18.29
C ARG A 167 -7.93 -7.16 -17.25
N CYS A 168 -8.03 -8.17 -16.39
CA CYS A 168 -9.10 -8.26 -15.40
C CYS A 168 -8.57 -7.86 -14.01
N SER A 169 -9.25 -6.93 -13.34
CA SER A 169 -8.84 -6.51 -12.00
C SER A 169 -9.92 -5.81 -11.19
N ALA A 170 -9.87 -5.97 -9.86
CA ALA A 170 -10.62 -5.12 -8.94
C ALA A 170 -10.03 -3.71 -8.82
N THR A 171 -8.73 -3.56 -9.09
CA THR A 171 -7.98 -2.30 -9.05
C THR A 171 -7.13 -2.22 -10.31
N PRO A 172 -7.75 -1.98 -11.48
CA PRO A 172 -7.04 -1.97 -12.75
C PRO A 172 -6.09 -0.78 -12.83
N LYS A 173 -5.06 -0.90 -13.67
CA LYS A 173 -4.20 0.23 -14.00
C LYS A 173 -4.78 1.03 -15.16
N GLY A 174 -4.42 2.31 -15.26
CA GLY A 174 -4.68 3.18 -16.38
C GLY A 174 -3.79 2.82 -17.57
N TYR A 175 -4.19 1.82 -18.35
CA TYR A 175 -3.57 1.52 -19.65
C TYR A 175 -4.01 2.60 -20.67
N LYS A 176 -3.05 3.23 -21.35
CA LYS A 176 -3.36 4.21 -22.41
C LYS A 176 -4.04 3.51 -23.59
N ASN A 177 -5.02 4.16 -24.19
CA ASN A 177 -5.75 3.65 -25.37
C ASN A 177 -6.33 2.24 -25.12
N ALA A 178 -6.78 1.96 -23.90
CA ALA A 178 -7.50 0.75 -23.58
C ALA A 178 -9.01 1.02 -23.50
N THR A 179 -9.81 0.07 -23.97
CA THR A 179 -11.26 0.10 -23.75
C THR A 179 -11.53 -0.33 -22.31
N VAL A 180 -12.09 0.55 -21.49
CA VAL A 180 -12.38 0.24 -20.08
C VAL A 180 -13.85 -0.15 -19.95
N ILE A 181 -14.09 -1.38 -19.49
CA ILE A 181 -15.40 -1.91 -19.13
C ILE A 181 -15.45 -1.89 -17.59
N ASP A 182 -16.15 -0.91 -17.04
CA ASP A 182 -16.34 -0.76 -15.60
C ASP A 182 -17.66 -1.37 -15.17
N ILE A 183 -17.60 -2.39 -14.30
CA ILE A 183 -18.76 -3.00 -13.65
C ILE A 183 -18.92 -2.31 -12.28
N PRO A 184 -19.94 -1.45 -12.11
CA PRO A 184 -20.21 -0.80 -10.84
C PRO A 184 -20.45 -1.81 -9.71
N GLU A 185 -19.88 -1.55 -8.54
CA GLU A 185 -20.08 -2.43 -7.37
C GLU A 185 -21.55 -2.47 -6.93
N GLU A 186 -22.29 -1.38 -7.11
CA GLU A 186 -23.72 -1.29 -6.82
C GLU A 186 -24.55 -2.28 -7.64
N ASP A 187 -24.19 -2.51 -8.91
CA ASP A 187 -24.87 -3.50 -9.76
C ASP A 187 -24.65 -4.91 -9.23
N VAL A 188 -23.42 -5.22 -8.78
CA VAL A 188 -23.06 -6.53 -8.22
C VAL A 188 -23.76 -6.78 -6.88
N ILE A 189 -23.91 -5.74 -6.05
CA ILE A 189 -24.70 -5.80 -4.81
C ILE A 189 -26.18 -6.01 -5.16
N SER A 190 -26.73 -5.26 -6.11
CA SER A 190 -28.16 -5.33 -6.46
C SER A 190 -28.60 -6.71 -6.96
N GLU A 191 -27.69 -7.47 -7.59
CA GLU A 191 -27.90 -8.84 -8.06
C GLU A 191 -27.64 -9.90 -6.96
N GLY A 192 -27.37 -9.50 -5.71
CA GLY A 192 -27.26 -10.42 -4.58
C GLY A 192 -25.98 -11.25 -4.52
N LEU A 193 -24.97 -10.97 -5.35
CA LEU A 193 -23.75 -11.79 -5.43
C LEU A 193 -22.76 -11.51 -4.29
N ILE A 194 -22.74 -10.27 -3.79
CA ILE A 194 -21.89 -9.84 -2.69
C ILE A 194 -22.70 -9.15 -1.59
N LYS A 195 -22.17 -9.20 -0.38
CA LYS A 195 -22.71 -8.56 0.82
C LYS A 195 -22.77 -7.04 0.67
N LYS A 196 -23.85 -6.45 1.19
CA LYS A 196 -24.22 -5.03 1.12
C LYS A 196 -23.21 -4.16 1.86
N LEU A 197 -22.94 -4.46 3.13
CA LEU A 197 -22.14 -3.60 4.02
C LEU A 197 -20.97 -4.36 4.65
N LEU A 198 -19.93 -3.61 5.04
CA LEU A 198 -18.89 -4.06 5.96
C LEU A 198 -19.11 -3.38 7.31
N VAL A 199 -19.36 -4.18 8.34
CA VAL A 199 -19.55 -3.73 9.72
C VAL A 199 -18.28 -3.98 10.50
N ILE A 200 -17.71 -2.92 11.09
CA ILE A 200 -16.42 -2.98 11.80
C ILE A 200 -16.68 -2.84 13.29
N ASN A 201 -16.20 -3.82 14.07
CA ASN A 201 -16.27 -3.86 15.54
C ASN A 201 -17.67 -3.48 16.05
N GLU A 202 -18.68 -4.16 15.52
CA GLU A 202 -20.08 -3.89 15.86
C GLU A 202 -20.30 -3.98 17.37
N ASN A 203 -21.04 -3.02 17.93
CA ASN A 203 -21.41 -2.98 19.35
C ASN A 203 -20.20 -2.99 20.30
N PHE A 204 -19.11 -2.35 19.89
CA PHE A 204 -18.01 -2.02 20.81
C PHE A 204 -18.40 -0.78 21.61
N GLU A 205 -18.34 -0.90 22.94
CA GLU A 205 -18.53 0.25 23.83
C GLU A 205 -17.38 1.24 23.66
N GLN A 206 -17.58 2.53 23.98
CA GLN A 206 -16.52 3.54 23.83
C GLN A 206 -15.28 3.27 24.68
N ASN A 207 -15.45 2.62 25.84
CA ASN A 207 -14.37 2.22 26.73
C ASN A 207 -14.62 0.79 27.21
N ILE A 208 -13.79 -0.16 26.77
CA ILE A 208 -13.92 -1.57 27.09
C ILE A 208 -12.73 -1.97 27.96
N SER A 209 -12.95 -2.68 29.06
CA SER A 209 -11.87 -3.32 29.84
C SER A 209 -11.97 -4.84 29.68
N VAL A 210 -10.88 -5.48 29.27
CA VAL A 210 -10.82 -6.90 28.93
C VAL A 210 -9.56 -7.54 29.51
N ASP A 211 -9.64 -8.80 29.91
CA ASP A 211 -8.44 -9.54 30.38
C ASP A 211 -7.46 -9.83 29.25
N ASP A 212 -7.97 -10.08 28.03
CA ASP A 212 -7.18 -10.33 26.83
C ASP A 212 -7.92 -9.80 25.59
N GLN A 213 -7.27 -8.90 24.85
CA GLN A 213 -7.83 -8.29 23.65
C GLN A 213 -8.11 -9.28 22.51
N ILE A 214 -7.28 -10.32 22.33
CA ILE A 214 -7.44 -11.29 21.24
C ILE A 214 -8.64 -12.18 21.53
N SER A 215 -8.72 -12.72 22.74
CA SER A 215 -9.85 -13.48 23.23
C SER A 215 -11.13 -12.67 23.13
N TYR A 216 -11.11 -11.37 23.43
CA TYR A 216 -12.28 -10.50 23.26
C TYR A 216 -12.76 -10.40 21.80
N LEU A 217 -11.85 -10.21 20.84
CA LEU A 217 -12.22 -10.18 19.42
C LEU A 217 -12.84 -11.52 18.98
N ILE A 218 -12.25 -12.65 19.41
CA ILE A 218 -12.74 -13.98 19.07
C ILE A 218 -14.09 -14.23 19.74
N GLN A 219 -14.28 -13.81 20.99
CA GLN A 219 -15.55 -13.90 21.71
C GLN A 219 -16.67 -13.17 20.95
N LYS A 220 -16.43 -11.93 20.51
CA LYS A 220 -17.39 -11.15 19.73
C LYS A 220 -17.69 -11.81 18.38
N ALA A 221 -16.69 -12.40 17.74
CA ALA A 221 -16.87 -13.17 16.52
C ALA A 221 -17.72 -14.44 16.73
N ILE A 222 -17.49 -15.21 17.80
CA ILE A 222 -18.28 -16.39 18.13
C ILE A 222 -19.73 -16.01 18.42
N ALA A 223 -19.96 -14.97 19.23
CA ALA A 223 -21.30 -14.48 19.51
C ALA A 223 -22.05 -14.04 18.23
N LYS A 224 -21.36 -13.31 17.35
CA LYS A 224 -21.93 -12.90 16.05
C LYS A 224 -22.20 -14.10 15.13
N GLN A 225 -21.33 -15.12 15.14
CA GLN A 225 -21.52 -16.34 14.36
C GLN A 225 -22.79 -17.08 14.80
N GLN A 226 -23.01 -17.20 16.10
CA GLN A 226 -24.21 -17.81 16.68
C GLN A 226 -25.48 -17.06 16.31
N GLU A 227 -25.44 -15.72 16.34
CA GLU A 227 -26.56 -14.85 15.95
C GLU A 227 -26.93 -15.04 14.47
N ILE A 228 -25.94 -14.98 13.58
CA ILE A 228 -26.13 -15.20 12.13
C ILE A 228 -26.68 -16.62 11.88
N HIS A 229 -26.13 -17.63 12.56
CA HIS A 229 -26.58 -19.01 12.40
C HIS A 229 -28.03 -19.20 12.87
N ALA A 230 -28.40 -18.62 14.02
CA ALA A 230 -29.77 -18.66 14.52
C ALA A 230 -30.77 -18.02 13.54
N GLU A 231 -30.39 -16.92 12.88
CA GLU A 231 -31.23 -16.28 11.88
C GLU A 231 -31.36 -17.10 10.60
N PHE A 232 -30.28 -17.77 10.14
CA PHE A 232 -30.38 -18.75 9.05
C PHE A 232 -31.33 -19.90 9.38
N LEU A 233 -31.22 -20.47 10.59
CA LEU A 233 -32.11 -21.53 11.07
C LEU A 233 -33.57 -21.05 11.14
N ARG A 234 -33.82 -19.84 11.64
CA ARG A 234 -35.17 -19.24 11.71
C ARG A 234 -35.82 -19.13 10.32
N ARG A 235 -35.00 -18.93 9.28
CA ARG A 235 -35.44 -18.83 7.88
C ARG A 235 -35.44 -20.17 7.14
N ASN A 236 -35.15 -21.28 7.82
CA ASN A 236 -34.99 -22.61 7.23
C ASN A 236 -33.93 -22.66 6.10
N VAL A 237 -32.86 -21.88 6.23
CA VAL A 237 -31.72 -21.88 5.31
C VAL A 237 -30.58 -22.69 5.95
N ASN A 238 -30.10 -23.73 5.26
CA ASN A 238 -29.04 -24.60 5.75
C ASN A 238 -27.65 -24.01 5.46
N VAL A 239 -27.33 -22.89 6.12
CA VAL A 239 -26.02 -22.23 6.04
C VAL A 239 -25.41 -22.15 7.44
N ASN A 240 -24.20 -22.70 7.58
CA ASN A 240 -23.37 -22.57 8.75
C ASN A 240 -22.33 -21.45 8.52
N PRO A 241 -22.48 -20.25 9.11
CA PRO A 241 -21.57 -19.14 8.86
C PRO A 241 -20.17 -19.42 9.45
N LEU A 242 -19.13 -19.07 8.68
CA LEU A 242 -17.73 -19.31 9.05
C LEU A 242 -17.05 -18.04 9.57
N ILE A 243 -16.29 -18.19 10.65
CA ILE A 243 -15.32 -17.22 11.19
C ILE A 243 -13.95 -17.48 10.57
N VAL A 244 -13.32 -16.45 10.04
CA VAL A 244 -11.96 -16.50 9.52
C VAL A 244 -11.05 -15.76 10.50
N VAL A 245 -10.13 -16.47 11.14
CA VAL A 245 -9.13 -15.88 12.02
C VAL A 245 -7.83 -15.73 11.26
N GLN A 246 -7.49 -14.50 10.89
CA GLN A 246 -6.27 -14.18 10.18
C GLN A 246 -5.16 -13.82 11.18
N ILE A 247 -4.09 -14.63 11.18
CA ILE A 247 -2.89 -14.42 11.99
C ILE A 247 -1.69 -13.95 11.14
N PRO A 248 -0.73 -13.21 11.73
CA PRO A 248 0.52 -12.86 11.06
C PRO A 248 1.40 -14.08 10.75
N ASN A 249 2.30 -13.94 9.77
CA ASN A 249 3.11 -15.05 9.28
C ASN A 249 4.09 -15.63 10.33
N LYS A 250 4.55 -14.82 11.31
CA LYS A 250 5.56 -15.18 12.33
C LYS A 250 4.99 -15.22 13.75
N SER A 251 3.93 -15.99 13.98
CA SER A 251 3.20 -15.93 15.27
C SER A 251 2.73 -17.28 15.80
N ASP A 252 3.64 -18.25 15.96
CA ASP A 252 3.28 -19.59 16.46
C ASP A 252 2.76 -19.53 17.91
N ALA A 253 3.35 -18.70 18.77
CA ALA A 253 2.83 -18.48 20.13
C ALA A 253 1.45 -17.79 20.17
N LEU A 254 1.06 -17.07 19.10
CA LEU A 254 -0.29 -16.51 18.99
C LEU A 254 -1.28 -17.59 18.53
N LEU A 255 -0.85 -18.46 17.61
CA LEU A 255 -1.63 -19.61 17.18
C LEU A 255 -2.00 -20.48 18.38
N ASP A 256 -1.04 -20.86 19.22
CA ASP A 256 -1.27 -21.69 20.40
C ASP A 256 -2.34 -21.06 21.32
N ARG A 257 -2.23 -19.75 21.60
CA ARG A 257 -3.20 -19.03 22.45
C ARG A 257 -4.60 -18.98 21.86
N ILE A 258 -4.71 -18.89 20.53
CA ILE A 258 -5.99 -18.90 19.82
C ILE A 258 -6.60 -20.30 19.89
N GLU A 259 -5.79 -21.34 19.67
CA GLU A 259 -6.22 -22.74 19.77
C GLU A 259 -6.70 -23.05 21.21
N GLU A 260 -5.94 -22.67 22.23
CA GLU A 260 -6.33 -22.80 23.65
C GLU A 260 -7.65 -22.08 23.96
N TYR A 261 -7.86 -20.89 23.41
CA TYR A 261 -9.10 -20.14 23.63
C TYR A 261 -10.30 -20.82 22.96
N PHE A 262 -10.17 -21.26 21.70
CA PHE A 262 -11.23 -22.02 21.03
C PHE A 262 -11.55 -23.33 21.76
N GLU A 263 -10.52 -24.04 22.24
CA GLU A 263 -10.68 -25.25 23.04
C GLU A 263 -11.46 -24.97 24.34
N SER A 264 -11.17 -23.85 25.00
CA SER A 264 -11.91 -23.43 26.20
C SER A 264 -13.39 -23.13 25.92
N GLN A 265 -13.76 -22.83 24.67
CA GLN A 265 -15.15 -22.63 24.23
C GLN A 265 -15.77 -23.93 23.69
N GLY A 266 -15.05 -25.05 23.75
CA GLY A 266 -15.50 -26.33 23.20
C GLY A 266 -15.43 -26.40 21.67
N ILE A 267 -14.72 -25.48 21.00
CA ILE A 267 -14.53 -25.48 19.54
C ILE A 267 -13.15 -26.08 19.29
N THR A 268 -13.08 -27.32 18.82
CA THR A 268 -11.80 -28.03 18.72
C THR A 268 -11.58 -28.66 17.35
N TYR A 269 -10.37 -29.18 17.13
CA TYR A 269 -10.09 -29.93 15.93
C TYR A 269 -10.77 -31.32 15.96
N GLU A 270 -10.87 -31.93 17.13
CA GLU A 270 -11.42 -33.28 17.37
C GLU A 270 -12.92 -33.33 17.09
N ASN A 271 -13.67 -32.29 17.45
CA ASN A 271 -15.09 -32.18 17.14
C ASN A 271 -15.38 -31.56 15.76
N SER A 272 -14.33 -31.32 14.96
CA SER A 272 -14.40 -30.75 13.61
C SER A 272 -15.01 -29.35 13.52
N GLN A 273 -15.15 -28.62 14.63
CA GLN A 273 -15.65 -27.24 14.62
C GLN A 273 -14.56 -26.20 14.34
N LEU A 274 -13.30 -26.52 14.63
CA LEU A 274 -12.14 -25.71 14.29
C LEU A 274 -11.40 -26.30 13.08
N ALA A 275 -10.99 -25.44 12.16
CA ALA A 275 -10.12 -25.78 11.04
C ALA A 275 -8.86 -24.91 11.04
N VAL A 276 -7.80 -25.40 10.40
CA VAL A 276 -6.55 -24.65 10.28
C VAL A 276 -5.94 -24.86 8.91
N TRP A 277 -5.53 -23.76 8.29
CA TRP A 277 -4.83 -23.75 7.02
C TRP A 277 -3.58 -22.89 7.11
N LEU A 278 -2.48 -23.56 7.39
CA LEU A 278 -1.12 -23.02 7.43
C LEU A 278 -0.26 -23.76 6.39
N SER A 279 0.95 -23.26 6.16
CA SER A 279 1.94 -23.90 5.26
C SER A 279 2.31 -25.31 5.71
N ASP A 280 2.34 -25.51 7.02
CA ASP A 280 2.91 -26.64 7.76
C ASP A 280 1.84 -27.45 8.52
N LYS A 281 0.63 -26.90 8.67
CA LYS A 281 -0.50 -27.54 9.35
C LYS A 281 -1.78 -27.34 8.54
N LYS A 282 -2.45 -28.43 8.16
CA LYS A 282 -3.74 -28.42 7.46
C LYS A 282 -4.67 -29.45 8.10
N GLN A 283 -5.81 -29.03 8.60
CA GLN A 283 -6.76 -29.91 9.28
C GLN A 283 -8.19 -29.38 9.12
N ASN A 284 -9.16 -30.30 8.95
CA ASN A 284 -10.59 -30.02 8.80
C ASN A 284 -10.93 -29.05 7.65
N LEU A 285 -10.22 -29.14 6.52
CA LEU A 285 -10.40 -28.27 5.33
C LEU A 285 -11.25 -28.91 4.23
N GLU A 286 -11.46 -30.21 4.26
CA GLU A 286 -12.26 -30.92 3.25
C GLU A 286 -13.72 -30.49 3.34
N GLY A 287 -14.31 -30.09 2.21
CA GLY A 287 -15.70 -29.59 2.16
C GLY A 287 -15.94 -28.28 2.93
N ILE A 288 -14.90 -27.59 3.43
CA ILE A 288 -15.09 -26.42 4.32
C ILE A 288 -15.88 -25.29 3.67
N SER A 289 -15.93 -25.22 2.34
CA SER A 289 -16.69 -24.22 1.59
C SER A 289 -18.16 -24.58 1.36
N ASP A 290 -18.57 -25.81 1.67
CA ASP A 290 -19.97 -26.25 1.56
C ASP A 290 -20.85 -25.47 2.55
N PRO A 291 -22.06 -25.04 2.15
CA PRO A 291 -22.89 -24.15 2.96
C PRO A 291 -23.11 -24.60 4.40
N ASP A 292 -23.24 -25.90 4.64
CA ASP A 292 -23.55 -26.53 5.92
C ASP A 292 -22.35 -27.24 6.58
N ALA A 293 -21.14 -27.01 6.08
CA ALA A 293 -19.93 -27.65 6.59
C ALA A 293 -19.74 -27.41 8.11
N THR A 294 -19.35 -28.47 8.82
CA THR A 294 -19.21 -28.49 10.28
C THR A 294 -18.31 -27.39 10.87
N PRO A 295 -17.14 -27.06 10.29
CA PRO A 295 -16.26 -26.05 10.88
C PRO A 295 -16.94 -24.68 10.97
N ILE A 296 -16.93 -24.08 12.16
CA ILE A 296 -17.46 -22.73 12.40
C ILE A 296 -16.35 -21.67 12.44
N ALA A 297 -15.08 -22.09 12.60
CA ALA A 297 -13.93 -21.22 12.56
C ALA A 297 -12.76 -21.85 11.78
N VAL A 298 -12.00 -21.01 11.05
CA VAL A 298 -10.76 -21.41 10.38
C VAL A 298 -9.63 -20.43 10.70
N ILE A 299 -8.46 -20.95 11.08
CA ILE A 299 -7.26 -20.14 11.31
C ILE A 299 -6.37 -20.15 10.06
N ILE A 300 -6.02 -18.97 9.57
CA ILE A 300 -5.21 -18.79 8.35
C ILE A 300 -4.05 -17.79 8.57
N LYS A 301 -2.92 -18.02 7.89
CA LYS A 301 -1.86 -17.01 7.72
C LYS A 301 -2.16 -16.12 6.50
N GLN A 302 -1.65 -14.88 6.50
CA GLN A 302 -1.87 -13.93 5.39
C GLN A 302 -1.52 -14.50 4.01
N ALA A 303 -0.40 -15.23 3.88
CA ALA A 303 0.01 -15.83 2.62
C ALA A 303 -0.94 -16.93 2.09
N VAL A 304 -1.80 -17.48 2.95
CA VAL A 304 -2.79 -18.51 2.60
C VAL A 304 -4.11 -17.89 2.15
N ALA A 305 -4.38 -16.64 2.51
CA ALA A 305 -5.57 -15.92 2.06
C ALA A 305 -5.63 -15.80 0.52
N THR A 306 -4.47 -15.85 -0.17
CA THR A 306 -4.40 -15.92 -1.64
C THR A 306 -4.73 -17.34 -2.15
N GLY A 307 -5.86 -17.49 -2.83
CA GLY A 307 -6.39 -18.74 -3.38
C GLY A 307 -7.58 -19.34 -2.63
N TRP A 308 -7.94 -18.84 -1.44
CA TRP A 308 -9.10 -19.30 -0.67
C TRP A 308 -10.44 -18.74 -1.19
N ASP A 309 -11.43 -19.62 -1.37
CA ASP A 309 -12.82 -19.33 -1.82
C ASP A 309 -13.83 -20.03 -0.89
N CYS A 310 -14.45 -19.28 0.01
CA CYS A 310 -15.44 -19.79 0.97
C CYS A 310 -16.60 -18.79 1.12
N PRO A 311 -17.66 -18.91 0.29
CA PRO A 311 -18.78 -17.97 0.28
C PRO A 311 -19.57 -17.89 1.59
N ARG A 312 -19.56 -18.94 2.42
CA ARG A 312 -20.20 -18.95 3.75
C ARG A 312 -19.43 -18.18 4.85
N ALA A 313 -18.25 -17.66 4.55
CA ALA A 313 -17.54 -16.76 5.45
C ALA A 313 -18.34 -15.46 5.65
N HIS A 314 -18.65 -15.14 6.90
CA HIS A 314 -19.36 -13.89 7.25
C HIS A 314 -18.53 -12.99 8.16
N ILE A 315 -17.59 -13.57 8.91
CA ILE A 315 -16.87 -12.87 9.96
C ILE A 315 -15.37 -13.02 9.72
N LEU A 316 -14.63 -11.92 9.74
CA LEU A 316 -13.18 -11.88 9.71
C LEU A 316 -12.66 -11.30 11.02
N VAL A 317 -11.87 -12.09 11.74
CA VAL A 317 -11.06 -11.63 12.87
C VAL A 317 -9.66 -11.38 12.34
N LYS A 318 -9.29 -10.10 12.19
CA LYS A 318 -7.94 -9.73 11.73
C LYS A 318 -7.09 -9.35 12.93
N LEU A 319 -6.10 -10.20 13.24
CA LEU A 319 -5.13 -9.97 14.30
C LEU A 319 -3.86 -9.31 13.74
N ARG A 320 -3.28 -8.37 14.49
CA ARG A 320 -2.09 -7.61 14.07
C ARG A 320 -0.80 -8.36 14.41
N ASP A 321 0.26 -8.10 13.64
CA ASP A 321 1.63 -8.08 14.16
C ASP A 321 1.99 -6.63 14.50
N ASN A 322 2.85 -6.42 15.49
CA ASN A 322 3.41 -5.10 15.79
C ASN A 322 4.35 -4.62 14.66
N MET A 323 4.64 -5.48 13.70
CA MET A 323 5.45 -5.22 12.51
C MET A 323 4.57 -4.64 11.40
N SER A 324 4.99 -3.52 10.80
CA SER A 324 4.22 -2.81 9.76
C SER A 324 3.83 -3.71 8.58
N GLU A 325 2.58 -4.13 8.52
CA GLU A 325 2.05 -4.87 7.39
C GLU A 325 1.20 -3.97 6.49
N THR A 326 1.37 -4.17 5.18
CA THR A 326 0.64 -3.46 4.13
C THR A 326 -0.72 -4.12 3.93
N PHE A 327 -1.72 -3.29 3.68
CA PHE A 327 -3.11 -3.66 3.46
C PHE A 327 -3.29 -4.54 2.21
N GLU A 328 -4.11 -5.60 2.32
CA GLU A 328 -4.52 -6.45 1.19
C GLU A 328 -6.06 -6.47 1.07
N ILE A 329 -6.62 -5.53 0.31
CA ILE A 329 -8.06 -5.40 -0.04
C ILE A 329 -8.67 -6.72 -0.50
N GLN A 330 -7.87 -7.55 -1.15
CA GLN A 330 -8.29 -8.83 -1.72
C GLN A 330 -8.89 -9.79 -0.68
N THR A 331 -8.40 -9.77 0.56
CA THR A 331 -8.90 -10.67 1.62
C THR A 331 -10.32 -10.31 2.04
N ILE A 332 -10.64 -9.02 2.17
CA ILE A 332 -12.01 -8.54 2.42
C ILE A 332 -12.91 -8.91 1.22
N GLY A 333 -12.42 -8.71 -0.01
CA GLY A 333 -13.20 -9.04 -1.20
C GLY A 333 -13.64 -10.51 -1.29
N ARG A 334 -12.92 -11.44 -0.64
CA ARG A 334 -13.23 -12.88 -0.65
C ARG A 334 -14.32 -13.26 0.35
N ILE A 335 -14.31 -12.67 1.55
CA ILE A 335 -15.32 -12.91 2.59
C ILE A 335 -16.65 -12.22 2.30
N ARG A 336 -16.66 -11.28 1.34
CA ARG A 336 -17.86 -10.52 0.93
C ARG A 336 -18.81 -11.28 0.00
N ARG A 337 -18.49 -12.49 -0.44
CA ARG A 337 -19.38 -13.29 -1.31
C ARG A 337 -20.62 -13.76 -0.55
N MET A 338 -21.76 -13.87 -1.23
CA MET A 338 -22.96 -14.48 -0.65
C MET A 338 -22.91 -16.02 -0.76
N PRO A 339 -23.33 -16.79 0.27
CA PRO A 339 -23.25 -18.25 0.29
C PRO A 339 -24.00 -18.91 -0.88
N GLU A 340 -25.19 -18.42 -1.18
CA GLU A 340 -26.08 -18.93 -2.23
C GLU A 340 -26.27 -17.92 -3.37
N ALA A 341 -25.37 -16.94 -3.50
CA ALA A 341 -25.42 -15.90 -4.52
C ALA A 341 -26.76 -15.12 -4.57
N LYS A 342 -27.41 -14.94 -3.41
CA LYS A 342 -28.63 -14.15 -3.23
C LYS A 342 -28.55 -13.37 -1.92
N HIS A 343 -29.31 -12.29 -1.82
CA HIS A 343 -29.61 -11.65 -0.54
C HIS A 343 -30.77 -12.35 0.17
N TYR A 344 -30.77 -12.25 1.50
CA TYR A 344 -31.78 -12.84 2.37
C TYR A 344 -32.78 -11.78 2.87
N ASP A 345 -32.71 -10.54 2.39
CA ASP A 345 -33.51 -9.40 2.86
C ASP A 345 -33.38 -9.23 4.39
N CYS A 346 -32.14 -9.28 4.86
CA CYS A 346 -31.80 -9.20 6.26
C CYS A 346 -30.42 -8.61 6.41
N ASP A 347 -30.30 -7.43 7.02
CA ASP A 347 -29.00 -6.77 7.16
C ASP A 347 -28.00 -7.63 7.94
N LEU A 348 -28.47 -8.41 8.93
CA LEU A 348 -27.63 -9.36 9.67
C LEU A 348 -26.97 -10.43 8.77
N LEU A 349 -27.67 -10.91 7.74
CA LEU A 349 -27.19 -11.96 6.83
C LEU A 349 -26.51 -11.39 5.59
N ASP A 350 -26.94 -10.21 5.15
CA ASP A 350 -26.47 -9.54 3.93
C ASP A 350 -25.22 -8.68 4.18
N CYS A 351 -24.70 -8.64 5.41
CA CYS A 351 -23.48 -7.91 5.78
C CYS A 351 -22.31 -8.83 6.11
N CYS A 352 -21.10 -8.28 6.00
CA CYS A 352 -19.88 -8.92 6.52
C CYS A 352 -19.38 -8.19 7.77
N TYR A 353 -18.80 -8.95 8.68
CA TYR A 353 -18.37 -8.46 9.99
C TYR A 353 -16.86 -8.56 10.11
N LEU A 354 -16.23 -7.45 10.50
CA LEU A 354 -14.81 -7.38 10.76
C LEU A 354 -14.57 -7.04 12.22
N PHE A 355 -13.88 -7.93 12.92
CA PHE A 355 -13.37 -7.70 14.26
C PHE A 355 -11.85 -7.51 14.19
N THR A 356 -11.40 -6.30 14.48
CA THR A 356 -9.98 -5.98 14.46
C THR A 356 -9.68 -4.80 15.36
N LEU A 357 -8.50 -4.81 15.97
CA LEU A 357 -8.00 -3.60 16.59
C LEU A 357 -7.30 -2.71 15.59
N ASP A 358 -6.89 -3.18 14.41
CA ASP A 358 -6.01 -2.48 13.45
C ASP A 358 -6.50 -1.13 12.91
N GLU A 359 -6.12 -0.04 13.57
CA GLU A 359 -6.43 1.33 13.12
C GLU A 359 -5.87 1.65 11.74
N LYS A 360 -4.65 1.21 11.42
CA LYS A 360 -4.05 1.45 10.09
C LYS A 360 -4.79 0.66 9.03
N PHE A 361 -5.24 -0.55 9.37
CA PHE A 361 -6.13 -1.31 8.51
C PHE A 361 -7.45 -0.57 8.30
N THR A 362 -8.09 -0.09 9.36
CA THR A 362 -9.33 0.66 9.24
C THR A 362 -9.16 1.94 8.42
N GLU A 363 -8.04 2.66 8.55
CA GLU A 363 -7.69 3.84 7.75
C GLU A 363 -7.40 3.54 6.27
N SER A 364 -6.68 2.45 5.99
CA SER A 364 -6.36 2.02 4.61
C SER A 364 -7.56 1.48 3.85
N VAL A 365 -8.51 0.83 4.54
CA VAL A 365 -9.85 0.52 4.00
C VAL A 365 -10.57 1.82 3.57
N LYS A 366 -10.40 2.95 4.29
CA LYS A 366 -11.00 4.24 3.90
C LYS A 366 -10.38 4.84 2.64
N LEU A 367 -9.07 4.68 2.48
CA LEU A 367 -8.32 5.32 1.40
C LEU A 367 -8.46 4.60 0.06
N SER A 368 -8.56 3.27 0.09
CA SER A 368 -8.42 2.46 -1.12
C SER A 368 -9.72 2.26 -1.91
N LEU A 369 -10.85 2.74 -1.38
CA LEU A 369 -12.17 2.41 -1.89
C LEU A 369 -13.02 3.66 -2.23
N GLY A 370 -12.47 4.87 -2.05
CA GLY A 370 -13.13 6.14 -2.41
C GLY A 370 -12.96 6.54 -3.88
N LYS A 371 -13.99 7.14 -4.48
CA LYS A 371 -14.05 7.60 -5.89
C LYS A 371 -13.06 8.73 -6.26
N ASP A 372 -12.45 9.42 -5.29
CA ASP A 372 -11.44 10.48 -5.51
C ASP A 372 -10.00 10.02 -5.18
N ALA A 373 -9.75 8.71 -5.13
CA ALA A 373 -8.42 8.20 -4.88
C ALA A 373 -7.50 8.55 -6.06
N LEU A 374 -6.60 9.51 -5.88
CA LEU A 374 -5.42 9.60 -6.73
C LEU A 374 -4.73 8.23 -6.66
N GLU A 375 -4.61 7.55 -7.79
CA GLU A 375 -4.10 6.19 -7.82
C GLU A 375 -2.61 6.22 -7.54
N ALA A 376 -2.18 5.49 -6.52
CA ALA A 376 -0.78 5.41 -6.15
C ALA A 376 -0.07 4.33 -6.99
N TYR A 377 0.67 4.76 -8.01
CA TYR A 377 1.50 3.89 -8.82
C TYR A 377 2.93 3.86 -8.29
N ARG A 378 3.47 2.65 -8.17
CA ARG A 378 4.90 2.47 -7.98
C ARG A 378 5.60 2.57 -9.33
N VAL A 379 6.50 3.54 -9.46
CA VAL A 379 7.35 3.70 -10.65
C VAL A 379 8.76 3.19 -10.36
N PHE A 380 9.46 2.73 -11.40
CA PHE A 380 10.76 2.10 -11.29
C PHE A 380 11.84 2.87 -12.06
N LEU A 381 13.01 3.00 -11.45
CA LEU A 381 14.13 3.75 -12.02
C LEU A 381 14.67 3.06 -13.28
N LYS A 382 14.86 3.84 -14.35
CA LYS A 382 15.45 3.32 -15.59
C LYS A 382 16.92 2.88 -15.37
N PRO A 383 17.35 1.76 -15.96
CA PRO A 383 18.70 1.21 -15.75
C PRO A 383 19.83 2.23 -15.96
N GLU A 384 19.73 3.07 -16.99
CA GLU A 384 20.71 4.08 -17.38
C GLU A 384 20.95 5.17 -16.32
N HIS A 385 20.05 5.36 -15.36
CA HIS A 385 20.18 6.37 -14.31
C HIS A 385 20.59 5.81 -12.94
N ARG A 386 20.80 4.48 -12.81
CA ARG A 386 21.10 3.83 -11.51
C ARG A 386 22.46 4.20 -10.92
N SER A 387 23.42 4.58 -11.77
CA SER A 387 24.77 4.98 -11.36
C SER A 387 24.89 6.47 -11.06
N PHE A 388 23.86 7.28 -11.36
CA PHE A 388 23.89 8.71 -11.11
C PHE A 388 23.91 8.99 -9.59
N THR A 389 24.78 9.90 -9.17
CA THR A 389 24.84 10.36 -7.77
C THR A 389 25.08 11.86 -7.69
N LEU A 390 24.59 12.47 -6.61
CA LEU A 390 24.75 13.87 -6.25
C LEU A 390 25.12 13.98 -4.76
N ILE A 391 25.88 14.98 -4.34
CA ILE A 391 26.22 15.16 -2.92
C ILE A 391 25.08 15.86 -2.19
N SER A 392 24.34 15.14 -1.34
CA SER A 392 23.27 15.71 -0.52
C SER A 392 23.81 16.21 0.82
N GLU A 393 23.37 17.39 1.26
CA GLU A 393 23.65 17.94 2.57
C GLU A 393 22.48 17.64 3.52
N TYR A 394 22.77 17.05 4.67
CA TYR A 394 21.77 16.78 5.70
C TYR A 394 22.06 17.63 6.92
N LYS A 395 20.98 18.20 7.49
CA LYS A 395 21.06 18.79 8.82
C LYS A 395 21.59 17.73 9.74
N THR A 396 22.43 18.12 10.70
CA THR A 396 22.81 17.21 11.77
C THR A 396 21.64 17.04 12.77
N ASN A 397 20.43 16.71 12.30
CA ASN A 397 19.21 16.60 13.10
C ASN A 397 18.66 15.17 13.08
N VAL A 398 19.51 14.19 13.44
CA VAL A 398 19.21 12.93 14.19
C VAL A 398 20.29 11.86 13.88
N PRO A 399 21.04 11.35 14.87
CA PRO A 399 22.02 12.01 15.72
C PRO A 399 23.45 11.62 15.31
N PHE A 400 24.44 12.41 15.70
CA PHE A 400 25.61 11.77 16.30
C PHE A 400 25.39 11.73 17.83
N PRO A 401 25.81 10.67 18.53
CA PRO A 401 26.55 9.49 18.04
C PRO A 401 25.74 8.20 18.29
N ARG A 402 26.37 7.07 17.99
CA ARG A 402 26.22 5.83 18.77
C ARG A 402 26.50 6.01 20.29
N ASP A 403 26.47 7.23 20.83
CA ASP A 403 26.80 7.58 22.20
C ASP A 403 25.52 7.83 22.96
N ALA A 404 25.10 6.78 23.65
CA ALA A 404 23.94 6.78 24.51
C ALA A 404 23.99 7.87 25.60
N LYS A 405 25.17 8.37 26.00
CA LYS A 405 25.28 9.41 27.03
C LYS A 405 24.81 10.77 26.52
N LEU A 406 25.14 11.11 25.27
CA LEU A 406 24.70 12.37 24.69
C LEU A 406 23.18 12.35 24.44
N ALA A 407 22.68 11.28 23.83
CA ALA A 407 21.25 11.10 23.58
C ALA A 407 20.43 11.18 24.87
N LEU A 408 20.90 10.55 25.97
CA LEU A 408 20.28 10.66 27.29
C LEU A 408 20.13 12.11 27.75
N LYS A 409 21.19 12.92 27.62
CA LYS A 409 21.18 14.33 28.03
C LYS A 409 20.25 15.17 27.16
N VAL A 410 20.27 14.96 25.84
CA VAL A 410 19.40 15.69 24.89
C VAL A 410 17.94 15.41 25.16
N ILE A 411 17.56 14.14 25.33
CA ILE A 411 16.18 13.74 25.64
C ILE A 411 15.75 14.35 26.97
N SER A 412 16.57 14.25 28.02
CA SER A 412 16.25 14.86 29.32
C SER A 412 16.04 16.36 29.24
N LYS A 413 16.94 17.09 28.58
CA LYS A 413 16.82 18.54 28.40
C LYS A 413 15.60 18.95 27.59
N PHE A 414 15.21 18.14 26.61
CA PHE A 414 13.97 18.38 25.88
C PHE A 414 12.73 18.24 26.78
N PHE A 415 12.69 17.23 27.66
CA PHE A 415 11.60 17.10 28.63
C PHE A 415 11.58 18.26 29.64
N GLU A 416 12.74 18.74 30.10
CA GLU A 416 12.83 19.96 30.91
C GLU A 416 12.26 21.19 30.16
N LYS A 417 12.59 21.33 28.87
CA LYS A 417 12.16 22.48 28.05
C LYS A 417 10.68 22.43 27.67
N LYS A 418 10.19 21.28 27.20
CA LYS A 418 8.83 21.12 26.66
C LYS A 418 7.79 20.92 27.76
N TYR A 419 8.13 20.15 28.79
CA TYR A 419 7.20 19.73 29.84
C TYR A 419 7.51 20.34 31.20
N HIS A 420 8.49 21.24 31.28
CA HIS A 420 8.95 21.84 32.54
C HIS A 420 9.35 20.80 33.59
N ALA A 421 9.86 19.64 33.14
CA ALA A 421 10.33 18.60 34.04
C ALA A 421 11.47 19.13 34.92
N THR A 422 11.46 18.77 36.20
CA THR A 422 12.45 19.18 37.20
C THR A 422 13.02 17.95 37.93
N SER A 423 13.79 18.16 39.00
CA SER A 423 14.20 17.08 39.90
C SER A 423 13.06 16.53 40.77
N ASP A 424 11.87 17.12 40.73
CA ASP A 424 10.66 16.68 41.43
C ASP A 424 9.85 15.73 40.54
N MET A 425 10.08 14.42 40.73
CA MET A 425 9.54 13.36 39.85
C MET A 425 8.02 13.19 39.99
N ASP A 426 7.46 13.52 41.16
CA ASP A 426 6.02 13.44 41.39
C ASP A 426 5.30 14.56 40.64
N LYS A 427 5.87 15.79 40.67
CA LYS A 427 5.37 16.89 39.82
C LYS A 427 5.53 16.59 38.33
N ASN A 428 6.64 15.98 37.92
CA ASN A 428 6.86 15.61 36.52
C ASN A 428 5.78 14.65 36.00
N LYS A 429 5.33 13.69 36.83
CA LYS A 429 4.23 12.79 36.48
C LYS A 429 2.97 13.58 36.14
N THR A 430 2.54 14.48 37.04
CA THR A 430 1.36 15.33 36.82
C THR A 430 1.50 16.22 35.58
N LEU A 431 2.68 16.80 35.36
CA LEU A 431 2.95 17.62 34.18
C LEU A 431 2.82 16.81 32.88
N LEU A 432 3.39 15.61 32.84
CA LEU A 432 3.30 14.74 31.67
C LEU A 432 1.85 14.28 31.42
N GLU A 433 1.08 13.97 32.47
CA GLU A 433 -0.36 13.65 32.37
C GLU A 433 -1.16 14.79 31.74
N VAL A 434 -0.94 16.04 32.18
CA VAL A 434 -1.58 17.24 31.60
C VAL A 434 -1.23 17.41 30.12
N HIS A 435 -0.03 16.98 29.71
CA HIS A 435 0.41 16.98 28.31
C HIS A 435 0.03 15.71 27.53
N GLY A 436 -0.86 14.88 28.09
CA GLY A 436 -1.48 13.75 27.41
C GLY A 436 -0.67 12.45 27.45
N TYR A 437 0.36 12.35 28.29
CA TYR A 437 0.96 11.06 28.59
C TYR A 437 0.01 10.22 29.45
N SER A 438 -0.21 8.97 29.05
CA SER A 438 -0.96 8.00 29.84
C SER A 438 -0.06 7.33 30.88
N PHE A 439 -0.49 7.35 32.13
CA PHE A 439 0.09 6.57 33.23
C PHE A 439 -0.83 5.42 33.65
N ALA A 440 -1.76 5.02 32.77
CA ALA A 440 -2.56 3.83 32.99
C ALA A 440 -1.65 2.61 33.16
N GLU A 441 -1.97 1.78 34.15
CA GLU A 441 -1.25 0.53 34.41
C GLU A 441 -1.64 -0.57 33.42
N ASP A 442 -2.77 -0.39 32.75
CA ASP A 442 -3.29 -1.26 31.69
C ASP A 442 -2.76 -0.81 30.32
N ILE A 443 -2.66 -1.74 29.38
CA ILE A 443 -2.40 -1.46 27.96
C ILE A 443 -3.67 -0.92 27.31
N ILE A 444 -3.59 0.28 26.72
CA ILE A 444 -4.71 0.92 26.04
C ILE A 444 -4.47 0.88 24.54
N ASP A 445 -5.34 0.19 23.82
CA ASP A 445 -5.43 0.26 22.35
C ASP A 445 -6.67 1.02 21.91
N TYR A 446 -6.60 1.59 20.72
CA TYR A 446 -7.70 2.31 20.10
C TYR A 446 -8.13 1.57 18.82
N THR A 447 -9.43 1.60 18.54
CA THR A 447 -10.02 1.08 17.32
C THR A 447 -11.26 1.89 16.93
N LYS A 448 -11.85 1.58 15.78
CA LYS A 448 -13.07 2.22 15.28
C LYS A 448 -14.24 1.25 15.29
N SER A 449 -15.44 1.75 15.54
CA SER A 449 -16.70 0.99 15.49
C SER A 449 -17.75 1.69 14.62
N GLY A 450 -18.47 0.92 13.81
CA GLY A 450 -19.63 1.38 13.03
C GLY A 450 -19.81 0.66 11.68
N GLU A 451 -20.81 1.11 10.92
CA GLU A 451 -21.24 0.51 9.65
C GLU A 451 -20.73 1.32 8.45
N VAL A 452 -20.33 0.64 7.37
CA VAL A 452 -19.93 1.28 6.12
C VAL A 452 -20.71 0.69 4.95
N SER A 453 -21.58 1.50 4.34
CA SER A 453 -22.50 1.08 3.28
C SER A 453 -21.92 1.13 1.87
N ILE A 454 -21.25 2.24 1.57
CA ILE A 454 -20.40 2.43 0.41
C ILE A 454 -19.05 2.81 0.98
N LEU A 455 -17.99 2.12 0.56
CA LEU A 455 -16.62 2.29 1.03
C LEU A 455 -15.99 3.61 0.51
N SER A 456 -16.76 4.71 0.53
CA SER A 456 -16.33 6.06 0.21
C SER A 456 -15.78 6.78 1.44
N LYS A 457 -14.92 7.76 1.20
CA LYS A 457 -14.26 8.56 2.24
C LYS A 457 -15.24 9.32 3.14
N GLU A 458 -16.43 9.67 2.63
CA GLU A 458 -17.44 10.51 3.31
C GLU A 458 -18.25 9.74 4.36
N ASN A 459 -18.49 8.44 4.17
CA ASN A 459 -19.25 7.62 5.11
C ASN A 459 -18.43 7.19 6.34
N ILE A 460 -17.09 7.19 6.23
CA ILE A 460 -16.20 6.60 7.23
C ILE A 460 -15.67 7.62 8.26
N SER A 461 -15.92 8.92 8.05
CA SER A 461 -15.75 9.94 9.09
C SER A 461 -16.80 9.82 10.22
N GLY A 462 -17.85 9.02 10.04
CA GLY A 462 -18.88 8.77 11.05
C GLY A 462 -18.61 7.61 12.02
N LEU A 463 -17.47 6.90 11.92
CA LEU A 463 -17.13 5.80 12.83
C LEU A 463 -16.71 6.30 14.21
N ASN A 464 -17.21 5.66 15.27
CA ASN A 464 -16.91 5.97 16.66
C ASN A 464 -15.51 5.49 17.05
N ASP A 465 -14.82 6.27 17.88
CA ASP A 465 -13.59 5.86 18.56
C ASP A 465 -13.91 4.95 19.75
N VAL A 466 -13.15 3.86 19.87
CA VAL A 466 -13.25 2.90 20.97
C VAL A 466 -11.87 2.69 21.58
N ALA A 467 -11.77 2.85 22.90
CA ALA A 467 -10.60 2.49 23.69
C ALA A 467 -10.79 1.10 24.34
N ILE A 468 -9.76 0.25 24.26
CA ILE A 468 -9.74 -1.08 24.89
C ILE A 468 -8.57 -1.17 25.86
N HIS A 469 -8.90 -1.45 27.11
CA HIS A 469 -7.98 -1.57 28.23
C HIS A 469 -7.70 -3.04 28.54
N GLU A 470 -6.43 -3.42 28.62
CA GLU A 470 -6.00 -4.76 28.99
C GLU A 470 -5.01 -4.74 30.16
N PRO A 471 -5.21 -5.50 31.25
CA PRO A 471 -4.25 -5.58 32.34
C PRO A 471 -2.85 -5.96 31.87
N LEU A 472 -1.85 -5.18 32.27
CA LEU A 472 -0.47 -5.45 31.87
C LEU A 472 0.04 -6.79 32.44
N ASN A 473 0.26 -7.74 31.55
CA ASN A 473 1.06 -8.94 31.79
C ASN A 473 2.48 -8.80 31.20
N THR A 474 3.53 -8.79 32.04
CA THR A 474 4.91 -8.57 31.60
C THR A 474 5.52 -9.70 30.76
N HIS A 475 4.97 -10.92 30.83
CA HIS A 475 5.38 -12.03 29.96
C HIS A 475 4.78 -11.88 28.56
N LYS A 476 3.48 -11.56 28.47
CA LYS A 476 2.77 -11.32 27.21
C LYS A 476 3.27 -10.04 26.53
N HIS A 477 3.29 -8.94 27.25
CA HIS A 477 3.59 -7.60 26.73
C HIS A 477 5.08 -7.27 26.68
N GLY A 478 5.96 -8.15 27.18
CA GLY A 478 7.40 -7.91 27.14
C GLY A 478 7.95 -7.78 25.71
N LYS A 479 7.44 -8.58 24.77
CA LYS A 479 7.79 -8.43 23.35
C LYS A 479 7.34 -7.08 22.79
N ALA A 480 6.13 -6.61 23.15
CA ALA A 480 5.59 -5.32 22.72
C ALA A 480 6.43 -4.15 23.26
N TYR A 481 6.83 -4.19 24.54
CA TYR A 481 7.75 -3.22 25.13
C TYR A 481 9.07 -3.16 24.36
N HIS A 482 9.72 -4.32 24.15
CA HIS A 482 11.01 -4.38 23.45
C HIS A 482 10.93 -3.88 22.01
N HIS A 483 9.83 -4.20 21.32
CA HIS A 483 9.56 -3.68 19.99
C HIS A 483 9.38 -2.16 19.99
N CYS A 484 8.59 -1.59 20.90
CA CYS A 484 8.41 -0.14 21.02
C CYS A 484 9.76 0.56 21.26
N VAL A 485 10.57 0.04 22.18
CA VAL A 485 11.91 0.56 22.47
C VAL A 485 12.83 0.47 21.26
N ALA A 486 12.83 -0.66 20.54
CA ALA A 486 13.61 -0.84 19.32
C ALA A 486 13.19 0.15 18.22
N GLU A 487 11.89 0.39 18.06
CA GLU A 487 11.38 1.35 17.08
C GLU A 487 11.79 2.79 17.43
N ILE A 488 11.70 3.19 18.70
CA ILE A 488 12.21 4.49 19.18
C ILE A 488 13.69 4.62 18.80
N GLY A 489 14.51 3.60 19.11
CA GLY A 489 15.93 3.58 18.80
C GLY A 489 16.23 3.68 17.30
N PHE A 490 15.52 2.91 16.48
CA PHE A 490 15.64 2.92 15.03
C PHE A 490 15.37 4.31 14.43
N LYS A 491 14.33 5.01 14.91
CA LYS A 491 14.00 6.37 14.44
C LYS A 491 15.09 7.39 14.75
N ILE A 492 15.95 7.11 15.73
CA ILE A 492 17.12 7.93 16.06
C ILE A 492 18.46 7.23 15.88
N ASN A 493 18.51 6.17 15.05
CA ASN A 493 19.73 5.45 14.71
C ASN A 493 20.59 4.98 15.91
N LEU A 494 19.94 4.66 17.05
CA LEU A 494 20.55 4.01 18.20
C LEU A 494 20.25 2.52 18.19
N ASP A 495 21.23 1.72 18.58
CA ASP A 495 21.01 0.30 18.79
C ASP A 495 20.07 0.07 19.97
N TYR A 496 19.41 -1.09 19.95
CA TYR A 496 18.42 -1.48 20.94
C TYR A 496 18.95 -1.41 22.39
N SER A 497 20.20 -1.84 22.63
CA SER A 497 20.78 -1.86 23.97
C SER A 497 20.96 -0.44 24.52
N SER A 498 21.43 0.48 23.67
CA SER A 498 21.61 1.89 24.00
C SER A 498 20.30 2.58 24.34
N ILE A 499 19.28 2.46 23.49
CA ILE A 499 17.99 3.14 23.73
C ILE A 499 17.25 2.54 24.93
N ASN A 500 17.29 1.22 25.13
CA ASN A 500 16.68 0.58 26.28
C ASN A 500 17.35 1.05 27.59
N ALA A 501 18.67 1.22 27.59
CA ALA A 501 19.39 1.78 28.71
C ALA A 501 18.99 3.24 29.00
N ILE A 502 18.76 4.05 27.96
CA ILE A 502 18.29 5.44 28.10
C ILE A 502 16.89 5.48 28.73
N ILE A 503 15.92 4.76 28.14
CA ILE A 503 14.53 4.71 28.64
C ILE A 503 14.50 4.28 30.11
N ARG A 504 15.24 3.21 30.46
CA ARG A 504 15.34 2.75 31.84
C ARG A 504 16.02 3.80 32.74
N LYS A 505 17.08 4.47 32.30
CA LYS A 505 17.74 5.51 33.10
C LYS A 505 16.84 6.72 33.36
N LEU A 506 16.04 7.14 32.38
CA LEU A 506 15.15 8.30 32.53
C LEU A 506 13.94 8.02 33.43
N PHE A 507 13.38 6.81 33.37
CA PHE A 507 12.05 6.55 33.95
C PHE A 507 12.02 5.45 35.03
N LEU A 508 12.88 4.42 34.97
CA LEU A 508 12.81 3.26 35.88
C LEU A 508 13.38 3.58 37.27
N GLN A 509 12.68 3.29 38.35
CA GLN A 509 13.18 3.45 39.71
C GLN A 509 14.45 2.61 40.00
N GLY A 510 15.27 3.04 40.96
CA GLY A 510 16.46 2.30 41.40
C GLY A 510 17.73 2.45 40.55
N LEU A 511 17.63 3.02 39.33
CA LEU A 511 18.80 3.37 38.51
C LEU A 511 19.24 4.82 38.74
N HIS A 512 20.49 5.02 39.13
CA HIS A 512 21.09 6.34 39.28
C HIS A 512 21.25 7.04 37.91
N CYS A 513 20.72 8.26 37.81
CA CYS A 513 20.82 9.11 36.63
C CYS A 513 20.62 10.56 37.07
N ASP A 514 21.57 11.44 36.77
CA ASP A 514 21.46 12.87 37.10
C ASP A 514 20.33 13.56 36.31
N CYS A 515 19.90 12.92 35.22
CA CYS A 515 18.89 13.37 34.27
C CYS A 515 17.57 12.60 34.42
N LYS A 516 17.21 12.18 35.64
CA LYS A 516 15.98 11.42 35.92
C LYS A 516 14.73 12.26 35.61
N ILE A 517 13.69 11.65 35.05
CA ILE A 517 12.41 12.32 34.76
C ILE A 517 11.27 11.71 35.58
N LEU A 518 11.25 10.38 35.69
CA LEU A 518 10.26 9.64 36.48
C LEU A 518 10.94 8.59 37.36
N LYS A 519 10.19 8.12 38.36
CA LYS A 519 10.54 6.96 39.19
C LYS A 519 9.37 5.98 39.20
N ILE A 520 9.21 5.26 38.11
CA ILE A 520 8.17 4.21 37.98
C ILE A 520 8.81 2.82 38.10
N ASP A 521 8.05 1.85 38.59
CA ASP A 521 8.51 0.47 38.67
C ASP A 521 8.57 -0.19 37.27
N THR A 522 9.06 -1.43 37.21
CA THR A 522 9.22 -2.17 35.95
C THR A 522 7.88 -2.41 35.23
N ARG A 523 6.81 -2.67 35.98
CA ARG A 523 5.48 -2.93 35.42
C ARG A 523 4.93 -1.62 34.84
N ALA A 524 4.91 -0.55 35.63
CA ALA A 524 4.50 0.77 35.17
C ALA A 524 5.34 1.28 33.99
N LEU A 525 6.64 0.97 33.92
CA LEU A 525 7.49 1.31 32.76
C LEU A 525 7.01 0.65 31.46
N TYR A 526 6.59 -0.61 31.52
CA TYR A 526 6.13 -1.33 30.34
C TYR A 526 4.87 -0.69 29.79
N ALA A 527 3.86 -0.46 30.65
CA ALA A 527 2.62 0.20 30.27
C ALA A 527 2.88 1.63 29.76
N PHE A 528 3.71 2.40 30.47
CA PHE A 528 4.08 3.76 30.07
C PHE A 528 4.70 3.82 28.67
N VAL A 529 5.65 2.92 28.35
CA VAL A 529 6.30 2.94 27.02
C VAL A 529 5.35 2.48 25.91
N ILE A 530 4.52 1.47 26.17
CA ILE A 530 3.57 0.94 25.17
C ILE A 530 2.46 1.98 24.90
N ASN A 531 1.78 2.47 25.93
CA ASN A 531 0.66 3.41 25.81
C ASN A 531 1.07 4.76 25.22
N ASN A 532 2.33 5.17 25.40
CA ASN A 532 2.84 6.45 24.92
C ASN A 532 3.76 6.31 23.70
N LYS A 533 3.75 5.16 23.01
CA LYS A 533 4.65 4.85 21.88
C LYS A 533 4.77 6.00 20.88
N HIS A 534 3.64 6.50 20.36
CA HIS A 534 3.63 7.56 19.35
C HIS A 534 4.26 8.87 19.88
N ARG A 535 3.85 9.30 21.08
CA ARG A 535 4.38 10.53 21.72
C ARG A 535 5.85 10.41 22.04
N LEU A 536 6.30 9.27 22.58
CA LEU A 536 7.72 9.02 22.87
C LEU A 536 8.56 9.05 21.58
N ILE A 537 8.08 8.45 20.49
CA ILE A 537 8.77 8.53 19.18
C ILE A 537 8.86 9.99 18.71
N GLU A 538 7.75 10.72 18.76
CA GLU A 538 7.69 12.11 18.33
C GLU A 538 8.55 13.04 19.19
N ASP A 539 8.54 12.85 20.51
CA ASP A 539 9.31 13.66 21.45
C ASP A 539 10.80 13.36 21.37
N VAL A 540 11.19 12.09 21.28
CA VAL A 540 12.59 11.72 21.07
C VAL A 540 13.07 12.26 19.72
N ARG A 541 12.28 12.14 18.65
CA ARG A 541 12.62 12.74 17.35
C ARG A 541 12.72 14.27 17.43
N SER A 542 11.81 14.91 18.15
CA SER A 542 11.78 16.36 18.35
C SER A 542 12.99 16.83 19.13
N ALA A 543 13.35 16.14 20.22
CA ALA A 543 14.54 16.38 21.04
C ALA A 543 15.82 16.35 20.21
N MET A 544 15.95 15.35 19.34
CA MET A 544 17.11 15.21 18.45
C MET A 544 17.13 16.24 17.30
N SER A 545 16.04 16.97 17.09
CA SER A 545 15.92 18.03 16.09
C SER A 545 15.90 19.46 16.68
N ASP A 546 16.04 19.59 18.02
CA ASP A 546 16.00 20.88 18.72
C ASP A 546 17.37 21.59 18.69
N GLU A 547 17.47 22.62 17.87
CA GLU A 547 18.70 23.38 17.61
C GLU A 547 19.18 24.23 18.79
N ALA A 548 18.30 24.57 19.75
CA ALA A 548 18.72 25.31 20.94
C ALA A 548 19.64 24.46 21.83
N LEU A 549 19.46 23.13 21.81
CA LEU A 549 20.32 22.18 22.53
C LEU A 549 21.65 21.95 21.80
N GLN A 550 21.65 21.99 20.47
CA GLN A 550 22.87 21.91 19.64
C GLN A 550 23.81 23.09 19.83
N LEU A 551 23.31 24.30 20.10
CA LEU A 551 24.14 25.49 20.31
C LEU A 551 24.98 25.44 21.59
N SER A 552 24.62 24.60 22.57
CA SER A 552 25.36 24.42 23.83
C SER A 552 26.46 23.36 23.78
N LEU A 553 26.55 22.59 22.68
CA LEU A 553 27.41 21.43 22.53
C LEU A 553 28.15 21.54 21.19
N ASP A 554 29.47 21.62 21.22
CA ASP A 554 30.35 21.96 20.08
C ASP A 554 30.40 20.84 19.01
N ILE A 555 29.33 20.68 18.23
CA ILE A 555 29.09 19.57 17.29
C ILE A 555 29.14 20.08 15.83
N PRO A 556 29.77 19.34 14.88
CA PRO A 556 29.81 19.72 13.46
C PRO A 556 28.42 19.80 12.82
N LYS A 557 28.23 20.85 12.01
CA LYS A 557 26.92 21.40 11.64
C LYS A 557 26.26 20.78 10.39
N VAL A 558 26.98 20.10 9.50
CA VAL A 558 26.39 19.53 8.26
C VAL A 558 27.03 18.17 7.97
N THR A 559 26.24 17.19 7.52
CA THR A 559 26.74 15.90 7.02
C THR A 559 26.50 15.80 5.51
N GLU A 560 27.53 15.51 4.75
CA GLU A 560 27.45 15.29 3.30
C GLU A 560 27.46 13.80 2.97
N LYS A 561 26.57 13.34 2.07
CA LYS A 561 26.60 11.96 1.54
C LYS A 561 26.25 11.93 0.05
N PRO A 562 26.87 11.05 -0.74
CA PRO A 562 26.40 10.78 -2.09
C PRO A 562 25.01 10.11 -2.03
N ILE A 563 24.06 10.67 -2.79
CA ILE A 563 22.71 10.14 -2.95
C ILE A 563 22.48 9.84 -4.44
N GLY A 564 21.89 8.69 -4.73
CA GLY A 564 21.37 8.37 -6.07
C GLY A 564 19.85 8.48 -6.08
N PHE A 565 19.24 8.30 -7.25
CA PHE A 565 17.78 8.25 -7.33
C PHE A 565 17.24 6.99 -6.62
N PRO A 566 16.11 7.08 -5.90
CA PRO A 566 15.42 5.90 -5.37
C PRO A 566 15.13 4.89 -6.48
N GLN A 567 15.41 3.60 -6.23
CA GLN A 567 15.22 2.52 -7.23
C GLN A 567 13.74 2.33 -7.60
N GLU A 568 12.85 2.61 -6.65
CA GLU A 568 11.41 2.69 -6.84
C GLU A 568 10.85 3.81 -5.98
N THR A 569 9.75 4.42 -6.41
CA THR A 569 9.02 5.42 -5.63
C THR A 569 7.54 5.35 -5.94
N LEU A 570 6.71 5.84 -5.01
CA LEU A 570 5.27 5.90 -5.15
C LEU A 570 4.88 7.30 -5.64
N PHE A 571 4.22 7.38 -6.79
CA PHE A 571 3.57 8.60 -7.25
C PHE A 571 2.07 8.39 -7.31
N THR A 572 1.33 9.40 -6.92
CA THR A 572 -0.13 9.43 -7.09
C THR A 572 -0.48 10.09 -8.40
N TYR A 573 -1.52 9.62 -9.08
CA TYR A 573 -1.93 10.12 -10.40
C TYR A 573 -3.42 10.41 -10.43
N ASP A 574 -3.80 11.51 -11.07
CA ASP A 574 -5.18 11.81 -11.39
C ASP A 574 -5.56 11.14 -12.70
N ILE A 575 -6.21 9.96 -12.63
CA ILE A 575 -6.68 9.22 -13.79
C ILE A 575 -7.84 9.88 -14.53
N THR A 576 -8.55 10.83 -13.90
CA THR A 576 -9.63 11.59 -14.55
C THR A 576 -9.08 12.71 -15.43
N GLY A 577 -7.83 13.10 -15.21
CA GLY A 577 -7.14 14.09 -16.02
C GLY A 577 -7.02 13.66 -17.48
N LYS A 578 -7.32 14.55 -18.43
CA LYS A 578 -7.18 14.27 -19.87
C LYS A 578 -5.71 14.01 -20.30
N SER A 579 -4.74 14.44 -19.49
CA SER A 579 -3.31 14.39 -19.80
C SER A 579 -2.63 13.19 -19.14
N GLN A 580 -2.84 11.99 -19.68
CA GLN A 580 -2.22 10.73 -19.19
C GLN A 580 -0.91 10.39 -19.90
N SER A 581 -0.29 11.31 -20.64
CA SER A 581 0.92 11.03 -21.40
C SER A 581 2.11 10.76 -20.49
N GLU A 582 2.68 9.55 -20.56
CA GLU A 582 4.04 9.26 -20.08
C GLU A 582 5.06 10.32 -20.53
N MET A 583 5.81 10.82 -19.55
CA MET A 583 6.91 11.75 -19.74
C MET A 583 8.19 10.93 -19.93
N THR A 584 8.49 10.61 -21.17
CA THR A 584 9.59 9.70 -21.54
C THR A 584 10.96 10.18 -21.11
N LYS A 585 11.16 11.47 -20.82
CA LYS A 585 12.42 12.02 -20.29
C LYS A 585 12.53 11.98 -18.77
N ASN A 586 11.49 11.58 -18.05
CA ASN A 586 11.62 11.36 -16.61
C ASN A 586 12.56 10.17 -16.34
N VAL A 587 13.33 10.21 -15.24
CA VAL A 587 14.23 9.10 -14.87
C VAL A 587 13.49 7.80 -14.53
N TYR A 588 12.20 7.88 -14.20
CA TYR A 588 11.34 6.74 -13.91
C TYR A 588 10.56 6.28 -15.15
N LYS A 589 10.40 4.97 -15.31
CA LYS A 589 9.49 4.39 -16.31
C LYS A 589 8.03 4.62 -15.91
N ARG A 590 7.15 4.81 -16.89
CA ARG A 590 5.70 4.99 -16.70
C ARG A 590 5.34 6.19 -15.80
N TYR A 591 6.22 7.21 -15.74
CA TYR A 591 5.90 8.48 -15.07
C TYR A 591 4.96 9.30 -15.97
N LEU A 592 3.71 9.51 -15.55
CA LEU A 592 2.69 10.20 -16.35
C LEU A 592 2.60 11.70 -16.02
N ALA A 593 2.20 12.50 -17.00
CA ALA A 593 1.94 13.94 -16.83
C ALA A 593 0.76 14.26 -15.88
N SER A 594 -0.04 13.25 -15.51
CA SER A 594 -1.12 13.32 -14.52
C SER A 594 -0.65 13.13 -13.07
N ALA A 595 0.68 13.11 -12.83
CA ALA A 595 1.23 12.98 -11.49
C ALA A 595 0.72 14.11 -10.57
N GLU A 596 0.25 13.74 -9.39
CA GLU A 596 -0.23 14.61 -8.34
C GLU A 596 0.45 14.25 -7.00
N ARG A 597 0.57 15.15 -6.03
CA ARG A 597 0.21 16.58 -6.13
C ARG A 597 1.30 17.36 -6.89
N ARG A 598 0.89 18.17 -7.86
CA ARG A 598 1.76 19.12 -8.58
C ARG A 598 1.09 20.49 -8.73
N SER A 599 1.82 21.53 -8.39
CA SER A 599 1.48 22.91 -8.68
C SER A 599 1.51 23.19 -10.19
N LEU A 600 0.84 24.26 -10.62
CA LEU A 600 0.84 24.66 -12.02
C LEU A 600 2.27 24.93 -12.57
N PRO A 601 3.16 25.65 -11.85
CA PRO A 601 4.55 25.83 -12.30
C PRO A 601 5.30 24.51 -12.50
N GLU A 602 5.14 23.55 -11.59
CA GLU A 602 5.72 22.21 -11.71
C GLU A 602 5.22 21.49 -12.97
N LYS A 603 3.90 21.51 -13.22
CA LYS A 603 3.30 20.89 -14.41
C LYS A 603 3.83 21.52 -15.72
N LEU A 604 3.97 22.84 -15.74
CA LEU A 604 4.53 23.55 -16.89
C LEU A 604 6.01 23.22 -17.09
N PHE A 605 6.78 23.17 -16.00
CA PHE A 605 8.20 22.86 -16.04
C PHE A 605 8.46 21.42 -16.51
N GLU A 606 7.72 20.43 -16.00
CA GLU A 606 7.84 19.05 -16.47
C GLU A 606 7.50 18.94 -17.97
N ARG A 607 6.48 19.67 -18.44
CA ARG A 607 6.14 19.75 -19.86
C ARG A 607 7.26 20.36 -20.70
N HIS A 608 7.91 21.41 -20.19
CA HIS A 608 9.10 21.99 -20.81
C HIS A 608 10.23 20.97 -20.92
N CYS A 609 10.58 20.29 -19.83
CA CYS A 609 11.61 19.27 -19.82
C CYS A 609 11.32 18.13 -20.81
N GLN A 610 10.06 17.70 -20.91
CA GLN A 610 9.66 16.67 -21.87
C GLN A 610 9.87 17.10 -23.32
N ASN A 611 9.62 18.37 -23.64
CA ASN A 611 9.60 18.88 -25.03
C ASN A 611 10.91 19.53 -25.47
N SER A 612 11.73 20.07 -24.55
CA SER A 612 12.98 20.76 -24.87
C SER A 612 14.01 19.80 -25.45
N SER A 613 14.65 20.14 -26.57
CA SER A 613 15.75 19.36 -27.15
C SER A 613 17.04 19.43 -26.33
N LYS A 614 17.16 20.38 -25.41
CA LYS A 614 18.34 20.58 -24.55
C LYS A 614 18.28 19.75 -23.25
N VAL A 615 17.11 19.17 -22.91
CA VAL A 615 16.95 18.24 -21.78
C VAL A 615 17.09 16.78 -22.24
N SER A 616 17.98 16.04 -21.58
CA SER A 616 18.12 14.59 -21.74
C SER A 616 17.20 13.83 -20.78
N TRP A 617 17.23 14.20 -19.50
CA TRP A 617 16.40 13.58 -18.46
C TRP A 617 16.07 14.54 -17.33
N PHE A 618 14.99 14.28 -16.59
CA PHE A 618 14.63 15.03 -15.38
C PHE A 618 14.10 14.11 -14.26
N TYR A 619 14.36 14.50 -13.02
CA TYR A 619 13.92 13.82 -11.80
C TYR A 619 13.17 14.83 -10.91
N LYS A 620 11.93 14.50 -10.52
CA LYS A 620 11.23 15.20 -9.44
C LYS A 620 11.73 14.68 -8.10
N ASN A 621 12.31 15.55 -7.31
CA ASN A 621 12.75 15.29 -5.95
C ASN A 621 11.56 15.31 -4.96
N GLY A 622 11.70 14.59 -3.86
CA GLY A 622 10.70 14.56 -2.79
C GLY A 622 10.86 15.72 -1.80
N ASP A 623 9.76 16.05 -1.12
CA ASP A 623 9.67 17.27 -0.30
C ASP A 623 10.30 17.13 1.10
N LYS A 624 10.52 15.88 1.56
CA LYS A 624 11.12 15.55 2.86
C LYS A 624 11.54 14.09 2.93
N GLY A 625 12.67 13.80 3.57
CA GLY A 625 13.18 12.43 3.76
C GLY A 625 14.69 12.39 3.72
N ILE A 626 15.29 11.25 4.08
CA ILE A 626 16.74 11.02 3.97
C ILE A 626 17.13 10.48 2.59
N GLU A 627 16.16 9.87 1.91
CA GLU A 627 16.20 9.31 0.56
C GLU A 627 16.07 10.36 -0.55
N TYR A 628 15.80 11.62 -0.19
CA TYR A 628 15.67 12.74 -1.11
C TYR A 628 16.83 13.71 -0.96
N PHE A 629 17.15 14.39 -2.06
CA PHE A 629 18.23 15.35 -2.12
C PHE A 629 17.88 16.62 -1.33
N SER A 630 18.79 17.07 -0.46
CA SER A 630 18.64 18.31 0.30
C SER A 630 19.91 19.14 0.35
N ILE A 631 19.71 20.45 0.55
CA ILE A 631 20.75 21.45 0.81
C ILE A 631 20.47 22.05 2.18
N VAL A 632 21.49 22.17 3.03
CA VAL A 632 21.32 22.73 4.38
C VAL A 632 21.61 24.22 4.35
N TYR A 633 20.72 25.00 4.94
CA TYR A 633 20.96 26.42 5.15
C TYR A 633 20.59 26.87 6.55
N VAL A 634 21.12 28.01 6.95
CA VAL A 634 20.88 28.59 8.26
C VAL A 634 19.94 29.78 8.10
N ASP A 635 18.85 29.83 8.87
CA ASP A 635 17.96 30.98 8.89
C ASP A 635 18.59 32.18 9.63
N ASN A 636 17.89 33.30 9.73
CA ASN A 636 18.46 34.53 10.33
C ASN A 636 18.68 34.40 11.85
N PHE A 637 18.14 33.36 12.49
CA PHE A 637 18.28 33.08 13.92
C PHE A 637 19.30 31.97 14.21
N GLY A 638 20.07 31.52 13.21
CA GLY A 638 21.04 30.44 13.40
C GLY A 638 20.43 29.03 13.29
N LYS A 639 19.14 28.91 12.97
CA LYS A 639 18.39 27.64 12.87
C LYS A 639 18.62 26.95 11.53
N GLN A 640 18.93 25.66 11.54
CA GLN A 640 19.16 24.90 10.31
C GLN A 640 17.85 24.51 9.62
N LYS A 641 17.78 24.76 8.33
CA LYS A 641 16.67 24.42 7.46
C LYS A 641 17.17 23.54 6.31
N SER A 642 16.34 22.59 5.92
CA SER A 642 16.60 21.70 4.79
C SER A 642 15.82 22.32 3.67
N PHE A 643 16.52 22.60 2.59
CA PHE A 643 15.94 22.98 1.34
C PHE A 643 15.96 21.74 0.45
N TYR A 644 14.79 21.33 -0.05
CA TYR A 644 14.63 20.22 -0.98
C TYR A 644 14.25 20.84 -2.32
N PRO A 645 15.20 21.09 -3.24
CA PRO A 645 14.88 21.63 -4.56
C PRO A 645 13.96 20.68 -5.32
N ASP A 646 13.00 21.22 -6.06
CA ASP A 646 11.97 20.42 -6.73
C ASP A 646 12.52 19.42 -7.75
N TYR A 647 13.52 19.79 -8.54
CA TYR A 647 14.00 18.98 -9.67
C TYR A 647 15.52 18.90 -9.79
N VAL A 648 15.98 17.77 -10.30
CA VAL A 648 17.33 17.57 -10.84
C VAL A 648 17.20 17.24 -12.33
N VAL A 649 17.88 17.97 -13.20
CA VAL A 649 17.77 17.83 -14.66
C VAL A 649 19.14 17.59 -15.27
N GLY A 650 19.25 16.59 -16.14
CA GLY A 650 20.42 16.38 -16.98
C GLY A 650 20.20 16.97 -18.37
N ALA A 651 21.03 17.92 -18.76
CA ALA A 651 21.04 18.49 -20.10
C ALA A 651 21.81 17.60 -21.09
N THR A 652 21.55 17.77 -22.37
CA THR A 652 22.22 17.01 -23.45
C THR A 652 23.70 17.32 -23.58
N ASP A 653 24.15 18.46 -23.06
CA ASP A 653 25.57 18.85 -22.98
C ASP A 653 26.32 18.18 -21.81
N GLY A 654 25.63 17.34 -21.04
CA GLY A 654 26.17 16.65 -19.86
C GLY A 654 26.11 17.47 -18.57
N SER A 655 25.65 18.72 -18.61
CA SER A 655 25.48 19.54 -17.40
C SER A 655 24.27 19.11 -16.57
N VAL A 656 24.41 19.18 -15.25
CA VAL A 656 23.36 18.85 -14.29
C VAL A 656 22.83 20.14 -13.66
N TRP A 657 21.51 20.27 -13.65
CA TRP A 657 20.78 21.43 -13.18
C TRP A 657 19.95 21.10 -11.94
N ILE A 658 20.04 21.95 -10.92
CA ILE A 658 19.20 21.91 -9.73
C ILE A 658 18.17 23.03 -9.81
N ILE A 659 16.89 22.67 -9.90
CA ILE A 659 15.80 23.60 -10.18
C ILE A 659 14.78 23.60 -9.04
N GLU A 660 14.37 24.79 -8.64
CA GLU A 660 13.21 25.02 -7.76
C GLU A 660 12.14 25.77 -8.55
N THR A 661 10.89 25.33 -8.46
CA THR A 661 9.76 26.01 -9.09
C THR A 661 8.99 26.85 -8.07
N LYS A 662 8.49 28.01 -8.48
CA LYS A 662 7.70 28.90 -7.62
C LYS A 662 6.49 29.46 -8.35
N GLY A 663 5.55 30.04 -7.57
CA GLY A 663 4.41 30.76 -8.10
C GLY A 663 4.83 31.77 -9.15
N GLY A 664 4.05 31.91 -10.22
CA GLY A 664 4.40 32.77 -11.35
C GLY A 664 4.31 34.27 -11.01
N PHE A 665 4.22 35.06 -12.06
CA PHE A 665 3.88 36.47 -12.00
C PHE A 665 2.54 36.65 -12.72
N THR A 666 1.69 37.53 -12.17
CA THR A 666 0.42 37.90 -12.79
C THR A 666 0.66 38.70 -14.09
N LYS A 667 -0.40 38.92 -14.87
CA LYS A 667 -0.32 39.73 -16.10
C LYS A 667 0.07 41.20 -15.83
N SER A 668 -0.10 41.69 -14.60
CA SER A 668 0.34 43.01 -14.16
C SER A 668 1.77 43.03 -13.63
N GLY A 669 2.46 41.89 -13.59
CA GLY A 669 3.83 41.76 -13.06
C GLY A 669 3.89 41.47 -11.56
N ASP A 670 2.76 41.39 -10.86
CA ASP A 670 2.76 41.10 -9.42
C ASP A 670 3.15 39.64 -9.15
N SER A 671 4.02 39.42 -8.17
CA SER A 671 4.48 38.09 -7.74
C SER A 671 3.35 37.25 -7.14
N GLU A 672 3.17 36.02 -7.62
CA GLU A 672 2.28 35.01 -7.02
C GLU A 672 3.04 34.04 -6.10
N ASP A 673 4.32 34.29 -5.82
CA ASP A 673 5.09 33.48 -4.90
C ASP A 673 4.67 33.72 -3.45
N ILE A 674 4.20 32.67 -2.79
CA ILE A 674 3.77 32.68 -1.39
C ILE A 674 4.94 32.40 -0.43
N ASP A 675 6.10 31.96 -0.93
CA ASP A 675 7.27 31.61 -0.12
C ASP A 675 8.16 32.83 0.13
N LYS A 676 8.01 33.42 1.33
CA LYS A 676 8.83 34.56 1.77
C LYS A 676 10.33 34.26 1.87
N TYR A 677 10.75 33.00 1.75
CA TYR A 677 12.15 32.58 1.83
C TYR A 677 12.81 32.34 0.46
N THR A 678 12.12 32.60 -0.65
CA THR A 678 12.62 32.32 -2.01
C THR A 678 13.97 32.97 -2.31
N ALA A 679 14.15 34.26 -2.03
CA ALA A 679 15.44 34.94 -2.20
C ALA A 679 16.59 34.28 -1.40
N LYS A 680 16.29 33.79 -0.21
CA LYS A 680 17.26 33.09 0.64
C LYS A 680 17.58 31.70 0.11
N LYS A 681 16.56 30.93 -0.32
CA LYS A 681 16.73 29.63 -0.97
C LYS A 681 17.53 29.76 -2.26
N PHE A 682 17.31 30.81 -3.05
CA PHE A 682 18.13 31.13 -4.22
C PHE A 682 19.61 31.28 -3.86
N GLY A 683 19.93 32.11 -2.88
CA GLY A 683 21.33 32.32 -2.47
C GLY A 683 21.99 31.04 -1.93
N VAL A 684 21.22 30.15 -1.31
CA VAL A 684 21.67 28.83 -0.86
C VAL A 684 21.92 27.91 -2.05
N LEU A 685 20.98 27.85 -2.99
CA LEU A 685 21.10 27.08 -4.22
C LEU A 685 22.33 27.49 -5.01
N LYS A 686 22.54 28.80 -5.21
CA LYS A 686 23.68 29.36 -5.94
C LYS A 686 25.01 28.91 -5.33
N LYS A 687 25.16 29.07 -4.02
CA LYS A 687 26.37 28.61 -3.30
C LYS A 687 26.61 27.10 -3.43
N TYR A 688 25.55 26.31 -3.42
CA TYR A 688 25.64 24.86 -3.58
C TYR A 688 26.08 24.48 -5.00
N VAL A 689 25.43 25.04 -6.03
CA VAL A 689 25.75 24.70 -7.42
C VAL A 689 27.16 25.19 -7.80
N ASP A 690 27.59 26.34 -7.30
CA ASP A 690 28.96 26.84 -7.49
C ASP A 690 30.00 25.91 -6.83
N ARG A 691 29.71 25.41 -5.61
CA ARG A 691 30.62 24.50 -4.88
C ARG A 691 30.83 23.17 -5.61
N TYR A 692 29.77 22.60 -6.17
CA TYR A 692 29.82 21.28 -6.81
C TYR A 692 29.92 21.35 -8.34
N ASN A 693 30.17 22.54 -8.91
CA ASN A 693 30.28 22.77 -10.35
C ASN A 693 29.04 22.28 -11.13
N LEU A 694 27.85 22.63 -10.62
CA LEU A 694 26.54 22.35 -11.19
C LEU A 694 25.93 23.65 -11.73
N LYS A 695 24.81 23.53 -12.44
CA LYS A 695 23.98 24.68 -12.82
C LYS A 695 22.69 24.66 -11.99
N GLY A 696 21.96 25.76 -11.93
CA GLY A 696 20.69 25.80 -11.20
C GLY A 696 20.03 27.17 -11.19
N GLY A 697 18.81 27.20 -10.68
CA GLY A 697 18.03 28.43 -10.65
C GLY A 697 16.61 28.21 -10.17
N ILE A 698 15.88 29.33 -10.08
CA ILE A 698 14.45 29.33 -9.75
C ILE A 698 13.67 29.55 -11.04
N VAL A 699 12.66 28.71 -11.26
CA VAL A 699 11.77 28.79 -12.42
C VAL A 699 10.41 29.32 -11.99
N ARG A 700 9.91 30.32 -12.72
CA ARG A 700 8.60 30.95 -12.51
C ARG A 700 7.92 31.16 -13.85
N GLN A 701 6.59 31.09 -13.87
CA GLN A 701 5.81 31.43 -15.06
C GLN A 701 5.62 32.94 -15.17
N ASP A 702 5.87 33.50 -16.35
CA ASP A 702 5.33 34.79 -16.73
C ASP A 702 3.92 34.62 -17.31
N LYS A 703 2.85 35.07 -16.63
CA LYS A 703 1.49 34.98 -17.19
C LYS A 703 1.21 36.01 -18.29
N GLN A 704 2.06 37.03 -18.46
CA GLN A 704 1.91 38.00 -19.55
C GLN A 704 2.25 37.35 -20.90
N SER A 705 3.43 36.70 -20.99
CA SER A 705 3.83 35.95 -22.19
C SER A 705 3.31 34.51 -22.22
N GLY A 706 3.01 33.92 -21.06
CA GLY A 706 2.67 32.51 -20.89
C GLY A 706 3.89 31.58 -20.75
N GLU A 707 5.10 32.12 -20.85
CA GLU A 707 6.36 31.38 -20.88
C GLU A 707 6.92 31.10 -19.47
N LEU A 708 7.86 30.14 -19.39
CA LEU A 708 8.65 29.91 -18.18
C LEU A 708 9.94 30.72 -18.26
N CYS A 709 10.27 31.42 -17.18
CA CYS A 709 11.52 32.15 -17.01
C CYS A 709 12.35 31.50 -15.89
N ILE A 710 13.68 31.54 -16.04
CA ILE A 710 14.64 31.09 -15.05
C ILE A 710 15.50 32.25 -14.56
N CYS A 711 15.70 32.31 -13.25
CA CYS A 711 16.68 33.17 -12.60
C CYS A 711 17.82 32.29 -12.09
N SER A 712 19.04 32.51 -12.58
CA SER A 712 20.22 31.68 -12.27
C SER A 712 21.39 32.43 -11.62
N ASP A 713 21.41 33.77 -11.69
CA ASP A 713 22.56 34.57 -11.21
C ASP A 713 22.23 35.43 -10.01
N GLN A 714 21.31 36.39 -10.15
CA GLN A 714 20.90 37.29 -9.08
C GLN A 714 19.39 37.28 -8.93
N TYR A 715 18.89 37.01 -7.72
CA TYR A 715 17.45 36.98 -7.48
C TYR A 715 16.83 38.37 -7.59
N SER A 716 15.71 38.46 -8.31
CA SER A 716 14.89 39.66 -8.46
C SER A 716 13.41 39.30 -8.32
N ASP A 717 12.66 40.11 -7.58
CA ASP A 717 11.19 40.04 -7.50
C ASP A 717 10.50 40.76 -8.67
N ASP A 718 11.26 41.33 -9.60
CA ASP A 718 10.77 41.92 -10.84
C ASP A 718 11.11 41.02 -12.03
N ILE A 719 10.08 40.43 -12.64
CA ILE A 719 10.23 39.54 -13.80
C ILE A 719 10.78 40.26 -15.04
N GLY A 720 10.58 41.58 -15.14
CA GLY A 720 11.07 42.39 -16.26
C GLY A 720 12.55 42.73 -16.17
N SER A 721 13.23 42.37 -15.08
CA SER A 721 14.66 42.60 -14.91
C SER A 721 15.51 41.61 -15.72
N ASP A 722 16.72 42.04 -16.12
CA ASP A 722 17.70 41.21 -16.85
C ASP A 722 18.16 39.94 -16.08
N CYS A 723 17.73 39.80 -14.82
CA CYS A 723 17.98 38.64 -13.98
C CYS A 723 17.14 37.41 -14.38
N TRP A 724 16.06 37.61 -15.13
CA TRP A 724 15.18 36.55 -15.62
C TRP A 724 15.42 36.32 -17.12
N SER A 725 15.70 35.09 -17.50
CA SER A 725 15.84 34.67 -18.89
C SER A 725 14.77 33.67 -19.26
N LEU A 726 14.39 33.58 -20.54
CA LEU A 726 13.49 32.53 -21.01
C LEU A 726 14.12 31.16 -20.76
N LEU A 727 13.35 30.27 -20.13
CA LEU A 727 13.84 28.93 -19.80
C LEU A 727 14.23 28.16 -21.07
N SER A 728 13.50 28.33 -22.17
CA SER A 728 13.77 27.70 -23.47
C SER A 728 15.09 28.09 -24.11
N ASP A 729 15.60 29.29 -23.82
CA ASP A 729 16.91 29.73 -24.29
C ASP A 729 18.04 29.08 -23.49
N VAL A 730 17.76 28.66 -22.26
CA VAL A 730 18.74 28.12 -21.32
C VAL A 730 18.74 26.59 -21.26
N LEU A 731 17.55 25.96 -21.18
CA LEU A 731 17.34 24.55 -20.86
C LEU A 731 16.28 23.89 -21.74
#